data_AF-A0A2G9RI98-F1
#
_entry.id   AF-A0A2G9RI98-F1
#
_cell.length_a   1.000
_cell.length_b   1.000
_cell.length_c   1.000
_cell.angle_alpha   90.00
_cell.angle_beta   90.00
_cell.angle_gamma   90.00
#
_symmetry.space_group_name_H-M   'P 1'
#
loop_
_entity.id
_entity.type
_entity.pdbx_description
1 polymer ?
#
loop_
_entity_poly.entity_id
_entity_poly.type
_entity_poly.pdbx_seq_one_letter_code
_entity_poly.pdbx_strand_id
1 'polypeptide(L)'
;LMFVYFVCGLAAKSHIALDDFVEITKKYAKGIVPSSLFLHDDEDDEFAGKSPEELPLQQKASQTQIMKYPLHAIMELKEYLIEMASKAGMHWLSTIIPTHHINALIFFFIISNLTIDFFAFFIPLVVFYLSFISMVICTLKVFQDSKAWENFRALTDLLLRFEPNLDVEQAEVNFGWNHLEPYLYFVMSVFFVIFSFPVSDRHWIPCSELAVISIFFTITSYLSLNTSAEHYTRRALLTEIVAGALTFVNLLPESVPYIHLISKTFFTIPIGHFIMFHISLPCILFIYLFYLFFRMAQLRNFKGVYYYLIPYLVCFMWCELSVVILRESTTIGLIRASIGYFLFLFALPMLIVGIAVMCAVHFIKWFVALELTKIVVTLVLLTVPLCLRWWSKANYSLVDMVKSLTKSSIVKLILVWITAIVMFCWVYVYRSEGMKVYNSTLTWQQYSFLCGPRAWKETNMARTQLLCSHLEGHRVTWAGRFKYVRVTDIDNSAESAVNMLPLLIGDWMRCLYGEAYPPCDPQNVTIEEEELCRLKFLSKHACHMKKFDRYKFEISVGMPINSKNGNRTLEEEDVTKDIVLKASNEFKTVLFSLRQGSVIEFSTILEGRLGSKWPVFELKAISCLNCMAKLTPSSRHVKIEQDWRRDVHTAIKFAFDFFFSPFLSAV
;
A
#
# COMPACT_ATOMS: atom_id res chain seq x y z
N LEU A 1 39.63 8.70 17.55
CA LEU A 1 40.46 7.71 16.82
C LEU A 1 40.18 7.69 15.31
N MET A 2 38.94 7.61 14.85
CA MET A 2 38.60 7.59 13.40
C MET A 2 39.01 8.87 12.66
N PHE A 3 38.89 10.04 13.29
CA PHE A 3 39.38 11.32 12.75
C PHE A 3 40.92 11.35 12.66
N VAL A 4 41.63 10.76 13.61
CA VAL A 4 43.10 10.66 13.60
C VAL A 4 43.56 9.72 12.47
N TYR A 5 42.86 8.60 12.24
CA TYR A 5 43.12 7.70 11.11
C TYR A 5 42.80 8.35 9.75
N PHE A 6 41.73 9.15 9.66
CA PHE A 6 41.37 9.92 8.47
C PHE A 6 42.41 11.00 8.15
N VAL A 7 42.86 11.75 9.16
CA VAL A 7 43.88 12.82 9.03
C VAL A 7 45.25 12.24 8.69
N CYS A 8 45.63 11.09 9.28
CA CYS A 8 46.89 10.42 8.97
C CYS A 8 46.87 9.78 7.56
N GLY A 9 45.70 9.32 7.09
CA GLY A 9 45.50 8.80 5.73
C GLY A 9 45.50 9.88 4.64
N LEU A 10 45.01 11.09 4.93
CA LEU A 10 45.03 12.25 4.01
C LEU A 10 46.41 12.91 3.92
N ALA A 11 47.12 13.02 5.05
CA ALA A 11 48.51 13.50 5.08
C ALA A 11 49.47 12.62 4.25
N ALA A 12 49.13 11.35 4.04
CA ALA A 12 49.90 10.42 3.23
C ALA A 12 49.65 10.54 1.71
N LYS A 13 48.63 11.27 1.25
CA LYS A 13 48.26 11.37 -0.18
C LYS A 13 48.23 12.78 -0.76
N SER A 14 48.13 13.82 0.06
CA SER A 14 48.25 15.22 -0.38
C SER A 14 48.70 16.09 0.79
N HIS A 15 49.70 16.96 0.59
CA HIS A 15 50.11 17.95 1.58
C HIS A 15 48.93 18.89 1.89
N ILE A 16 48.21 18.63 2.98
CA ILE A 16 47.22 19.56 3.54
C ILE A 16 47.99 20.58 4.38
N ALA A 17 47.90 21.86 4.02
CA ALA A 17 48.49 22.94 4.80
C ALA A 17 47.79 23.03 6.17
N LEU A 18 48.53 23.47 7.21
CA LEU A 18 48.01 23.61 8.56
C LEU A 18 46.76 24.53 8.58
N ASP A 19 46.75 25.56 7.74
CA ASP A 19 45.65 26.51 7.62
C ASP A 19 44.39 25.87 6.99
N ASP A 20 44.56 24.99 6.00
CA ASP A 20 43.44 24.23 5.40
C ASP A 20 42.86 23.23 6.39
N PHE A 21 43.71 22.59 7.19
CA PHE A 21 43.26 21.72 8.29
C PHE A 21 42.46 22.51 9.33
N VAL A 22 42.95 23.69 9.72
CA VAL A 22 42.24 24.59 10.64
C VAL A 22 40.93 25.07 10.02
N GLU A 23 40.89 25.38 8.72
CA GLU A 23 39.69 25.86 8.04
C GLU A 23 38.64 24.77 7.83
N ILE A 24 39.04 23.55 7.44
CA ILE A 24 38.16 22.38 7.32
C ILE A 24 37.59 22.03 8.70
N THR A 25 38.44 22.04 9.73
CA THR A 25 38.03 21.77 11.10
C THR A 25 37.12 22.88 11.63
N LYS A 26 37.36 24.14 11.27
CA LYS A 26 36.51 25.30 11.61
C LYS A 26 35.17 25.28 10.87
N LYS A 27 35.14 24.84 9.61
CA LYS A 27 33.90 24.64 8.83
C LYS A 27 33.07 23.52 9.42
N TYR A 28 33.70 22.39 9.75
CA TYR A 28 33.06 21.27 10.43
C TYR A 28 32.56 21.66 11.83
N ALA A 29 33.35 22.43 12.59
CA ALA A 29 32.98 22.96 13.90
C ALA A 29 31.85 23.99 13.84
N LYS A 30 31.62 24.64 12.70
CA LYS A 30 30.45 25.51 12.44
C LYS A 30 29.20 24.76 11.98
N GLY A 31 29.25 23.42 11.95
CA GLY A 31 28.17 22.56 11.46
C GLY A 31 28.06 22.48 9.95
N ILE A 32 29.04 22.99 9.21
CA ILE A 32 29.09 22.95 7.74
C ILE A 32 29.91 21.73 7.35
N VAL A 33 29.26 20.68 6.84
CA VAL A 33 29.97 19.52 6.29
C VAL A 33 30.58 19.94 4.95
N PRO A 34 31.92 19.97 4.79
CA PRO A 34 32.52 20.31 3.51
C PRO A 34 32.19 19.22 2.48
N SER A 35 31.74 19.64 1.31
CA SER A 35 31.35 18.76 0.20
C SER A 35 32.46 17.82 -0.29
N SER A 36 33.72 18.06 0.13
CA SER A 36 34.88 17.20 -0.12
C SER A 36 34.84 15.86 0.63
N LEU A 37 33.83 15.60 1.47
CA LEU A 37 33.58 14.29 2.07
C LEU A 37 33.02 13.26 1.06
N PHE A 38 32.71 13.71 -0.16
CA PHE A 38 32.44 12.85 -1.32
C PHE A 38 33.53 13.05 -2.37
N LEU A 39 34.71 12.46 -2.18
CA LEU A 39 35.66 12.30 -3.27
C LEU A 39 35.14 11.24 -4.23
N HIS A 40 34.58 11.69 -5.36
CA HIS A 40 34.78 11.04 -6.65
C HIS A 40 35.00 12.13 -7.69
N ASP A 41 36.03 11.94 -8.51
CA ASP A 41 36.56 12.82 -9.56
C ASP A 41 35.50 13.68 -10.27
N ASP A 42 35.61 14.99 -10.06
CA ASP A 42 35.13 16.00 -11.00
C ASP A 42 36.37 16.85 -11.39
N GLU A 43 37.28 16.27 -12.18
CA GLU A 43 37.92 17.07 -13.24
C GLU A 43 36.94 17.00 -14.40
N ASP A 44 36.33 18.14 -14.71
CA ASP A 44 35.60 18.50 -15.94
C ASP A 44 34.27 19.20 -15.60
N ASP A 45 34.36 20.44 -15.10
CA ASP A 45 33.38 21.49 -15.40
C ASP A 45 33.90 22.86 -14.91
N GLU A 46 34.99 23.31 -15.53
CA GLU A 46 35.30 24.73 -15.61
C GLU A 46 35.68 25.03 -17.05
N PHE A 47 34.70 25.33 -17.91
CA PHE A 47 34.81 26.23 -19.07
C PHE A 47 33.46 26.36 -19.80
N ALA A 48 32.49 27.01 -19.16
CA ALA A 48 31.33 27.58 -19.86
C ALA A 48 31.53 29.09 -20.03
N GLY A 49 32.11 29.48 -21.16
CA GLY A 49 31.95 30.84 -21.71
C GLY A 49 33.23 31.55 -22.13
N LYS A 50 33.55 31.48 -23.44
CA LYS A 50 33.92 32.63 -24.32
C LYS A 50 34.23 32.17 -25.76
N SER A 51 34.17 33.14 -26.67
CA SER A 51 34.09 33.07 -28.15
C SER A 51 35.30 32.43 -28.88
N PRO A 52 35.12 31.97 -30.13
CA PRO A 52 36.11 31.21 -30.87
C PRO A 52 37.02 32.12 -31.69
N GLU A 53 38.25 32.34 -31.22
CA GLU A 53 39.37 32.79 -32.05
C GLU A 53 40.64 32.64 -31.23
N GLU A 54 41.43 31.62 -31.56
CA GLU A 54 42.88 31.45 -31.38
C GLU A 54 43.22 29.95 -31.35
N LEU A 55 43.31 29.36 -32.56
CA LEU A 55 44.13 28.17 -32.78
C LEU A 55 45.60 28.60 -32.80
N PRO A 56 46.50 27.85 -32.14
CA PRO A 56 47.50 27.18 -32.96
C PRO A 56 47.98 25.81 -32.44
N LEU A 57 48.62 25.07 -33.36
CA LEU A 57 49.68 24.08 -33.12
C LEU A 57 49.31 22.65 -32.70
N GLN A 58 48.50 21.93 -33.48
CA GLN A 58 48.72 20.46 -33.63
C GLN A 58 48.48 19.88 -35.04
N GLN A 59 48.03 20.69 -36.00
CA GLN A 59 47.59 20.20 -37.32
C GLN A 59 48.70 20.02 -38.37
N LYS A 60 49.97 20.24 -38.02
CA LYS A 60 51.12 20.07 -38.94
C LYS A 60 51.85 18.74 -38.84
N ALA A 61 51.46 17.83 -37.94
CA ALA A 61 52.09 16.52 -37.81
C ALA A 61 51.40 15.40 -38.62
N SER A 62 50.18 15.62 -39.13
CA SER A 62 49.40 14.56 -39.78
C SER A 62 49.68 14.35 -41.27
N GLN A 63 50.27 15.33 -41.96
CA GLN A 63 50.39 15.24 -43.43
C GLN A 63 51.68 14.58 -43.93
N THR A 64 52.71 14.43 -43.08
CA THR A 64 53.99 13.81 -43.46
C THR A 64 54.04 12.30 -43.19
N GLN A 65 53.05 11.74 -42.49
CA GLN A 65 53.02 10.34 -42.08
C GLN A 65 52.04 9.46 -42.88
N ILE A 66 51.40 10.00 -43.93
CA ILE A 66 50.44 9.25 -44.76
C ILE A 66 51.14 8.44 -45.88
N MET A 67 52.39 8.75 -46.19
CA MET A 67 53.10 8.13 -47.32
C MET A 67 53.96 6.91 -46.96
N LYS A 68 53.91 6.41 -45.72
CA LYS A 68 54.78 5.30 -45.27
C LYS A 68 54.10 4.01 -44.80
N TYR A 69 52.77 3.96 -44.61
CA TYR A 69 52.08 2.70 -44.25
C TYR A 69 50.62 2.64 -44.78
N PRO A 70 50.38 2.20 -46.02
CA PRO A 70 49.03 2.16 -46.62
C PRO A 70 48.08 1.11 -46.00
N LEU A 71 48.62 0.18 -45.20
CA LEU A 71 47.87 -0.88 -44.53
C LEU A 71 47.07 -0.40 -43.31
N HIS A 72 47.47 0.70 -42.68
CA HIS A 72 46.80 1.21 -41.48
C HIS A 72 45.49 1.92 -41.80
N ALA A 73 45.43 2.64 -42.94
CA ALA A 73 44.23 3.34 -43.39
C ALA A 73 43.08 2.39 -43.79
N ILE A 74 43.41 1.19 -44.28
CA ILE A 74 42.41 0.17 -44.65
C ILE A 74 41.82 -0.50 -43.39
N MET A 75 42.61 -0.62 -42.32
CA MET A 75 42.12 -1.14 -41.04
C MET A 75 41.22 -0.13 -40.31
N GLU A 76 41.55 1.16 -40.34
CA GLU A 76 40.67 2.21 -39.79
C GLU A 76 39.34 2.34 -40.56
N LEU A 77 39.36 2.21 -41.89
CA LEU A 77 38.13 2.26 -42.70
C LEU A 77 37.21 1.06 -42.42
N LYS A 78 37.79 -0.13 -42.17
CA LYS A 78 37.07 -1.33 -41.75
C LYS A 78 36.42 -1.12 -40.38
N GLU A 79 37.14 -0.55 -39.42
CA GLU A 79 36.62 -0.28 -38.08
C GLU A 79 35.48 0.73 -38.10
N TYR A 80 35.61 1.80 -38.88
CA TYR A 80 34.56 2.81 -39.04
C TYR A 80 33.29 2.27 -39.72
N LEU A 81 33.44 1.41 -40.74
CA LEU A 81 32.30 0.76 -41.42
C LEU A 81 31.60 -0.27 -40.52
N ILE A 82 32.34 -1.01 -39.70
CA ILE A 82 31.78 -1.96 -38.72
C ILE A 82 31.02 -1.22 -37.63
N GLU A 83 31.54 -0.08 -37.17
CA GLU A 83 30.89 0.72 -36.12
C GLU A 83 29.59 1.37 -36.63
N MET A 84 29.59 1.87 -37.86
CA MET A 84 28.41 2.44 -38.52
C MET A 84 27.34 1.37 -38.85
N ALA A 85 27.76 0.17 -39.27
CA ALA A 85 26.85 -0.96 -39.47
C ALA A 85 26.25 -1.46 -38.14
N SER A 86 27.01 -1.46 -37.03
CA SER A 86 26.51 -1.88 -35.72
C SER A 86 25.50 -0.89 -35.12
N LYS A 87 25.74 0.43 -35.27
CA LYS A 87 24.80 1.48 -34.84
C LYS A 87 23.48 1.43 -35.62
N ALA A 88 23.53 1.18 -36.92
CA ALA A 88 22.33 1.04 -37.75
C ALA A 88 21.52 -0.24 -37.44
N GLY A 89 22.21 -1.36 -37.20
CA GLY A 89 21.56 -2.64 -36.84
C GLY A 89 20.87 -2.61 -35.47
N MET A 90 21.44 -1.90 -34.49
CA MET A 90 20.86 -1.76 -33.14
C MET A 90 19.58 -0.90 -33.13
N HIS A 91 19.55 0.14 -33.96
CA HIS A 91 18.37 1.02 -34.09
C HIS A 91 17.18 0.30 -34.76
N TRP A 92 17.45 -0.64 -35.68
CA TRP A 92 16.43 -1.45 -36.33
C TRP A 92 15.86 -2.55 -35.42
N LEU A 93 16.68 -3.17 -34.56
CA LEU A 93 16.24 -4.18 -33.60
C LEU A 93 15.41 -3.59 -32.44
N SER A 94 15.74 -2.39 -31.98
CA SER A 94 14.97 -1.71 -30.93
C SER A 94 13.60 -1.20 -31.41
N THR A 95 13.42 -1.01 -32.72
CA THR A 95 12.11 -0.60 -33.31
C THR A 95 11.12 -1.76 -33.47
N ILE A 96 11.60 -3.02 -33.46
CA ILE A 96 10.75 -4.22 -33.67
C ILE A 96 10.11 -4.73 -32.36
N ILE A 97 10.64 -4.37 -31.19
CA ILE A 97 10.08 -4.78 -29.88
C ILE A 97 9.39 -3.58 -29.23
N PRO A 98 8.05 -3.44 -29.36
CA PRO A 98 7.30 -2.39 -28.69
C PRO A 98 7.14 -2.71 -27.19
N THR A 99 8.23 -2.53 -26.42
CA THR A 99 8.26 -2.71 -24.96
C THR A 99 7.22 -1.81 -24.26
N HIS A 100 6.97 -0.63 -24.80
CA HIS A 100 5.95 0.29 -24.29
C HIS A 100 4.53 -0.24 -24.44
N HIS A 101 4.20 -0.89 -25.56
CA HIS A 101 2.87 -1.46 -25.75
C HIS A 101 2.65 -2.71 -24.90
N ILE A 102 3.68 -3.54 -24.71
CA ILE A 102 3.60 -4.72 -23.82
C ILE A 102 3.48 -4.29 -22.36
N ASN A 103 4.29 -3.33 -21.90
CA ASN A 103 4.20 -2.82 -20.54
C ASN A 103 2.86 -2.10 -20.29
N ALA A 104 2.34 -1.36 -21.28
CA ALA A 104 1.02 -0.75 -21.19
C ALA A 104 -0.09 -1.82 -21.16
N LEU A 105 0.02 -2.89 -21.95
CA LEU A 105 -0.97 -3.97 -21.99
C LEU A 105 -0.95 -4.79 -20.69
N ILE A 106 0.22 -5.06 -20.12
CA ILE A 106 0.37 -5.65 -18.78
C ILE A 106 -0.24 -4.73 -17.72
N PHE A 107 0.02 -3.42 -17.79
CA PHE A 107 -0.54 -2.43 -16.88
C PHE A 107 -2.07 -2.33 -16.99
N PHE A 108 -2.61 -2.27 -18.21
CA PHE A 108 -4.05 -2.29 -18.47
C PHE A 108 -4.67 -3.62 -18.05
N PHE A 109 -3.98 -4.74 -18.24
CA PHE A 109 -4.43 -6.06 -17.80
C PHE A 109 -4.51 -6.15 -16.27
N ILE A 110 -3.48 -5.65 -15.57
CA ILE A 110 -3.46 -5.54 -14.11
C ILE A 110 -4.63 -4.65 -13.67
N ILE A 111 -4.75 -3.43 -14.17
CA ILE A 111 -5.83 -2.50 -13.81
C ILE A 111 -7.22 -3.06 -14.11
N SER A 112 -7.40 -3.71 -15.27
CA SER A 112 -8.68 -4.30 -15.68
C SER A 112 -9.09 -5.49 -14.82
N ASN A 113 -8.16 -6.10 -14.08
CA ASN A 113 -8.43 -7.23 -13.22
C ASN A 113 -8.40 -6.88 -11.71
N LEU A 114 -7.90 -5.69 -11.35
CA LEU A 114 -8.03 -5.17 -9.99
C LEU A 114 -9.49 -4.73 -9.75
N THR A 115 -10.19 -5.46 -8.89
CA THR A 115 -11.52 -5.06 -8.41
C THR A 115 -11.41 -3.95 -7.36
N ILE A 116 -12.49 -3.18 -7.18
CA ILE A 116 -12.58 -2.15 -6.13
C ILE A 116 -12.31 -2.77 -4.75
N ASP A 117 -12.81 -3.99 -4.51
CA ASP A 117 -12.60 -4.73 -3.26
C ASP A 117 -11.13 -5.12 -3.04
N PHE A 118 -10.39 -5.41 -4.12
CA PHE A 118 -8.96 -5.70 -4.03
C PHE A 118 -8.16 -4.45 -3.69
N PHE A 119 -8.50 -3.31 -4.32
CA PHE A 119 -7.93 -2.02 -3.94
C PHE A 119 -8.24 -1.68 -2.48
N ALA A 120 -9.46 -1.97 -2.03
CA ALA A 120 -9.90 -1.70 -0.68
C ALA A 120 -9.09 -2.42 0.38
N PHE A 121 -8.78 -3.68 0.11
CA PHE A 121 -8.03 -4.55 0.98
C PHE A 121 -6.51 -4.29 0.91
N PHE A 122 -5.97 -4.14 -0.30
CA PHE A 122 -4.51 -4.14 -0.52
C PHE A 122 -3.86 -2.78 -0.24
N ILE A 123 -4.49 -1.66 -0.60
CA ILE A 123 -3.87 -0.33 -0.47
C ILE A 123 -3.60 0.04 1.00
N PRO A 124 -4.57 -0.06 1.94
CA PRO A 124 -4.32 0.31 3.33
C PRO A 124 -3.17 -0.51 3.94
N LEU A 125 -3.09 -1.79 3.58
CA LEU A 125 -2.05 -2.70 4.02
C LEU A 125 -0.66 -2.31 3.50
N VAL A 126 -0.54 -1.98 2.21
CA VAL A 126 0.73 -1.51 1.62
C VAL A 126 1.15 -0.17 2.24
N VAL A 127 0.21 0.76 2.41
CA VAL A 127 0.48 2.06 3.05
C VAL A 127 0.95 1.85 4.49
N PHE A 128 0.30 0.96 5.24
CA PHE A 128 0.70 0.60 6.60
C PHE A 128 2.13 0.05 6.67
N TYR A 129 2.47 -0.95 5.85
CA TYR A 129 3.82 -1.54 5.90
C TYR A 129 4.91 -0.57 5.43
N LEU A 130 4.68 0.17 4.34
CA LEU A 130 5.65 1.14 3.84
C LEU A 130 5.87 2.28 4.85
N SER A 131 4.81 2.76 5.51
CA SER A 131 4.90 3.78 6.56
C SER A 131 5.55 3.26 7.84
N PHE A 132 5.30 2.02 8.23
CA PHE A 132 5.98 1.39 9.37
C PHE A 132 7.48 1.21 9.10
N ILE A 133 7.85 0.74 7.89
CA ILE A 133 9.26 0.61 7.48
C ILE A 133 9.94 1.99 7.43
N SER A 134 9.27 3.00 6.87
CA SER A 134 9.82 4.36 6.85
C SER A 134 10.02 4.91 8.26
N MET A 135 9.09 4.65 9.18
CA MET A 135 9.20 4.99 10.60
C MET A 135 10.43 4.34 11.25
N VAL A 136 10.67 3.04 11.01
CA VAL A 136 11.88 2.33 11.46
C VAL A 136 13.16 2.98 10.90
N ILE A 137 13.23 3.22 9.59
CA ILE A 137 14.41 3.82 8.96
C ILE A 137 14.68 5.23 9.51
N CYS A 138 13.64 6.04 9.69
CA CYS A 138 13.77 7.37 10.29
C CYS A 138 14.35 7.29 11.70
N THR A 139 13.93 6.31 12.51
CA THR A 139 14.43 6.18 13.88
C THR A 139 15.88 5.73 13.94
N LEU A 140 16.30 4.84 13.04
CA LEU A 140 17.70 4.49 12.89
C LEU A 140 18.55 5.69 12.47
N LYS A 141 18.02 6.56 11.59
CA LYS A 141 18.68 7.83 11.24
C LYS A 141 18.77 8.77 12.42
N VAL A 142 17.70 8.92 13.21
CA VAL A 142 17.71 9.71 14.45
C VAL A 142 18.78 9.20 15.43
N PHE A 143 18.99 7.88 15.54
CA PHE A 143 20.06 7.33 16.38
C PHE A 143 21.46 7.62 15.84
N GLN A 144 21.63 7.57 14.50
CA GLN A 144 22.88 7.96 13.86
C GLN A 144 23.19 9.43 14.11
N ASP A 145 22.18 10.31 14.01
CA ASP A 145 22.31 11.75 14.24
C ASP A 145 22.58 12.06 15.71
N SER A 146 21.95 11.34 16.65
CA SER A 146 22.23 11.47 18.09
C SER A 146 23.68 11.11 18.41
N LYS A 147 24.19 10.01 17.82
CA LYS A 147 25.60 9.62 17.98
C LYS A 147 26.56 10.61 17.30
N ALA A 148 26.17 11.16 16.15
CA ALA A 148 26.93 12.20 15.48
C ALA A 148 27.00 13.49 16.32
N TRP A 149 25.92 13.82 17.02
CA TRP A 149 25.86 14.94 17.96
C TRP A 149 26.80 14.75 19.16
N GLU A 150 26.88 13.55 19.73
CA GLU A 150 27.85 13.26 20.80
C GLU A 150 29.29 13.45 20.33
N ASN A 151 29.62 12.95 19.14
CA ASN A 151 30.94 13.14 18.54
C ASN A 151 31.25 14.62 18.25
N PHE A 152 30.27 15.35 17.74
CA PHE A 152 30.38 16.80 17.52
C PHE A 152 30.63 17.53 18.84
N ARG A 153 29.90 17.20 19.91
CA ARG A 153 30.08 17.82 21.22
C ARG A 153 31.45 17.51 21.83
N ALA A 154 31.91 16.26 21.73
CA ALA A 154 33.25 15.87 22.16
C ALA A 154 34.35 16.60 21.37
N LEU A 155 34.15 16.78 20.06
CA LEU A 155 35.07 17.54 19.21
C LEU A 155 35.08 19.03 19.58
N THR A 156 33.91 19.64 19.80
CA THR A 156 33.78 21.04 20.16
C THR A 156 34.38 21.34 21.53
N ASP A 157 34.23 20.44 22.50
CA ASP A 157 34.86 20.55 23.83
C ASP A 157 36.40 20.51 23.74
N LEU A 158 36.95 19.67 22.86
CA LEU A 158 38.38 19.67 22.56
C LEU A 158 38.82 20.97 21.86
N LEU A 159 38.05 21.46 20.90
CA LEU A 159 38.36 22.68 20.14
C LEU A 159 38.32 23.93 21.01
N LEU A 160 37.41 24.02 21.98
CA LEU A 160 37.37 25.11 22.95
C LEU A 160 38.66 25.24 23.76
N ARG A 161 39.41 24.15 23.93
CA ARG A 161 40.73 24.17 24.59
C ARG A 161 41.83 24.82 23.74
N PHE A 162 41.66 24.82 22.41
CA PHE A 162 42.60 25.42 21.46
C PHE A 162 42.19 26.84 21.05
N GLU A 163 40.89 27.10 20.87
CA GLU A 163 40.35 28.40 20.47
C GLU A 163 39.17 28.79 21.38
N PRO A 164 39.41 29.55 22.47
CA PRO A 164 38.40 29.86 23.47
C PRO A 164 37.31 30.84 22.99
N ASN A 165 37.50 31.47 21.83
CA ASN A 165 36.55 32.44 21.24
C ASN A 165 35.59 31.81 20.21
N LEU A 166 35.49 30.47 20.14
CA LEU A 166 34.60 29.79 19.21
C LEU A 166 33.13 29.93 19.63
N ASP A 167 32.26 30.40 18.73
CA ASP A 167 30.82 30.49 18.96
C ASP A 167 30.14 29.12 18.82
N VAL A 168 30.17 28.38 19.92
CA VAL A 168 29.58 27.03 20.04
C VAL A 168 28.06 27.07 19.92
N GLU A 169 27.43 28.16 20.35
CA GLU A 169 25.97 28.26 20.38
C GLU A 169 25.39 28.35 18.96
N GLN A 170 26.03 29.11 18.07
CA GLN A 170 25.62 29.16 16.66
C GLN A 170 25.85 27.82 15.95
N ALA A 171 26.94 27.13 16.25
CA ALA A 171 27.27 25.84 15.65
C ALA A 171 26.28 24.73 16.05
N GLU A 172 25.90 24.69 17.34
CA GLU A 172 24.86 23.79 17.85
C GLU A 172 23.53 24.01 17.12
N VAL A 173 23.11 25.27 16.93
CA VAL A 173 21.88 25.62 16.23
C VAL A 173 21.93 25.18 14.77
N ASN A 174 23.01 25.48 14.05
CA ASN A 174 23.17 25.10 12.65
C ASN A 174 23.13 23.58 12.46
N PHE A 175 23.82 22.83 13.33
CA PHE A 175 23.79 21.37 13.28
C PHE A 175 22.39 20.83 13.59
N GLY A 176 21.67 21.40 14.56
CA GLY A 176 20.29 21.02 14.88
C GLY A 176 19.33 21.19 13.70
N TRP A 177 19.41 22.32 12.97
CA TRP A 177 18.58 22.56 11.79
C TRP A 177 18.87 21.58 10.65
N ASN A 178 20.15 21.26 10.41
CA ASN A 178 20.53 20.36 9.34
C ASN A 178 20.07 18.90 9.57
N HIS A 179 19.92 18.49 10.84
CA HIS A 179 19.51 17.13 11.22
C HIS A 179 18.04 17.05 11.70
N LEU A 180 17.22 18.08 11.46
CA LEU A 180 15.79 18.05 11.81
C LEU A 180 14.96 17.22 10.82
N GLU A 181 15.45 17.06 9.59
CA GLU A 181 14.74 16.42 8.48
C GLU A 181 14.18 15.01 8.80
N PRO A 182 14.93 14.09 9.44
CA PRO A 182 14.42 12.75 9.76
C PRO A 182 13.27 12.75 10.76
N TYR A 183 13.20 13.73 11.66
CA TYR A 183 12.10 13.88 12.62
C TYR A 183 10.80 14.25 11.93
N LEU A 184 10.85 15.12 10.92
CA LEU A 184 9.66 15.47 10.13
C LEU A 184 9.13 14.25 9.37
N TYR A 185 10.00 13.45 8.76
CA TYR A 185 9.58 12.22 8.09
C TYR A 185 9.09 11.15 9.05
N PHE A 186 9.63 11.09 10.26
CA PHE A 186 9.10 10.22 11.31
C PHE A 186 7.65 10.59 11.64
N VAL A 187 7.36 11.87 11.94
CA VAL A 187 6.00 12.32 12.27
C VAL A 187 5.02 12.06 11.13
N MET A 188 5.43 12.33 9.89
CA MET A 188 4.60 12.02 8.70
C MET A 188 4.37 10.51 8.53
N SER A 189 5.37 9.68 8.81
CA SER A 189 5.22 8.22 8.76
C SER A 189 4.24 7.74 9.82
N VAL A 190 4.34 8.25 11.05
CA VAL A 190 3.42 7.92 12.14
C VAL A 190 1.98 8.31 11.79
N PHE A 191 1.77 9.47 11.17
CA PHE A 191 0.45 9.88 10.68
C PHE A 191 -0.15 8.81 9.73
N PHE A 192 0.62 8.34 8.74
CA PHE A 192 0.13 7.30 7.84
C PHE A 192 -0.11 5.95 8.52
N VAL A 193 0.73 5.57 9.49
CA VAL A 193 0.52 4.34 10.28
C VAL A 193 -0.81 4.42 11.05
N ILE A 194 -1.07 5.53 11.75
CA ILE A 194 -2.29 5.71 12.57
C ILE A 194 -3.55 5.68 11.71
N PHE A 195 -3.54 6.30 10.52
CA PHE A 195 -4.71 6.30 9.63
C PHE A 195 -4.93 4.96 8.92
N SER A 196 -3.86 4.25 8.55
CA SER A 196 -3.96 2.99 7.81
C SER A 196 -4.25 1.77 8.69
N PHE A 197 -3.83 1.79 9.96
CA PHE A 197 -4.03 0.69 10.90
C PHE A 197 -5.50 0.29 11.11
N PRO A 198 -6.47 1.20 11.40
CA PRO A 198 -7.87 0.84 11.64
C PRO A 198 -8.62 0.42 10.36
N VAL A 199 -8.13 0.81 9.18
CA VAL A 199 -8.72 0.49 7.87
C VAL A 199 -8.24 -0.86 7.35
N SER A 200 -7.04 -1.28 7.76
CA SER A 200 -6.43 -2.53 7.31
C SER A 200 -7.02 -3.76 8.01
N ASP A 201 -7.10 -4.87 7.29
CA ASP A 201 -7.53 -6.15 7.87
C ASP A 201 -6.48 -6.67 8.86
N ARG A 202 -6.91 -6.87 10.12
CA ARG A 202 -6.05 -7.27 11.24
C ARG A 202 -5.46 -8.67 11.07
N HIS A 203 -6.07 -9.55 10.27
CA HIS A 203 -5.57 -10.91 10.07
C HIS A 203 -4.22 -10.95 9.33
N TRP A 204 -3.95 -9.93 8.51
CA TRP A 204 -2.73 -9.85 7.70
C TRP A 204 -1.63 -9.02 8.35
N ILE A 205 -1.92 -8.37 9.49
CA ILE A 205 -0.95 -7.60 10.27
C ILE A 205 -0.46 -8.47 11.42
N PRO A 206 0.83 -8.84 11.48
CA PRO A 206 1.40 -9.61 12.57
C PRO A 206 1.59 -8.70 13.81
N CYS A 207 0.49 -8.34 14.48
CA CYS A 207 0.49 -7.41 15.61
C CYS A 207 1.48 -7.82 16.72
N SER A 208 1.63 -9.12 17.00
CA SER A 208 2.59 -9.59 18.01
C SER A 208 4.03 -9.28 17.67
N GLU A 209 4.43 -9.43 16.41
CA GLU A 209 5.80 -9.18 15.95
C GLU A 209 6.09 -7.68 15.92
N LEU A 210 5.13 -6.89 15.40
CA LEU A 210 5.24 -5.44 15.34
C LEU A 210 5.25 -4.81 16.74
N ALA A 211 4.51 -5.37 17.71
CA ALA A 211 4.56 -4.92 19.10
C ALA A 211 5.95 -5.10 19.71
N VAL A 212 6.60 -6.25 19.49
CA VAL A 212 7.98 -6.50 19.97
C VAL A 212 8.95 -5.52 19.34
N ILE A 213 8.82 -5.26 18.02
CA ILE A 213 9.63 -4.25 17.32
C ILE A 213 9.41 -2.85 17.92
N SER A 214 8.16 -2.46 18.17
CA SER A 214 7.84 -1.17 18.77
C SER A 214 8.43 -1.02 20.17
N ILE A 215 8.32 -2.03 21.03
CA ILE A 215 8.94 -2.04 22.37
C ILE A 215 10.46 -1.93 22.27
N PHE A 216 11.07 -2.66 21.32
CA PHE A 216 12.51 -2.59 21.08
C PHE A 216 12.96 -1.17 20.70
N PHE A 217 12.22 -0.50 19.81
CA PHE A 217 12.51 0.88 19.43
C PHE A 217 12.23 1.87 20.57
N THR A 218 11.20 1.67 21.40
CA THR A 218 10.98 2.47 22.62
C THR A 218 12.19 2.41 23.56
N ILE A 219 12.67 1.19 23.87
CA ILE A 219 13.82 1.00 24.76
C ILE A 219 15.09 1.61 24.14
N THR A 220 15.34 1.34 22.87
CA THR A 220 16.53 1.85 22.18
C THR A 220 16.50 3.37 22.05
N SER A 221 15.32 3.96 21.78
CA SER A 221 15.13 5.41 21.75
C SER A 221 15.38 6.03 23.11
N TYR A 222 14.89 5.43 24.18
CA TYR A 222 15.16 5.91 25.54
C TYR A 222 16.66 5.90 25.86
N LEU A 223 17.37 4.83 25.51
CA LEU A 223 18.83 4.73 25.72
C LEU A 223 19.62 5.70 24.84
N SER A 224 19.08 6.13 23.70
CA SER A 224 19.72 7.10 22.82
C SER A 224 19.54 8.57 23.24
N LEU A 225 18.66 8.82 24.23
CA LEU A 225 18.41 10.17 24.74
C LEU A 225 19.58 10.63 25.63
N ASN A 226 19.87 11.93 25.53
CA ASN A 226 21.00 12.52 26.21
C ASN A 226 20.81 12.61 27.74
N THR A 227 21.90 12.44 28.48
CA THR A 227 21.91 12.36 29.97
C THR A 227 21.45 13.64 30.65
N SER A 228 21.53 14.80 29.97
CA SER A 228 21.17 16.10 30.56
C SER A 228 19.69 16.27 30.89
N ALA A 229 18.79 15.53 30.23
CA ALA A 229 17.34 15.54 30.50
C ALA A 229 16.84 14.22 31.11
N GLU A 230 17.74 13.34 31.56
CA GLU A 230 17.43 11.97 32.00
C GLU A 230 16.37 11.93 33.12
N HIS A 231 16.43 12.85 34.09
CA HIS A 231 15.48 12.87 35.20
C HIS A 231 14.03 13.18 34.77
N TYR A 232 13.84 14.13 33.84
CA TYR A 232 12.51 14.49 33.36
C TYR A 232 11.98 13.44 32.38
N THR A 233 12.83 12.95 31.48
CA THR A 233 12.48 11.90 30.50
C THR A 233 12.15 10.57 31.18
N ARG A 234 12.90 10.16 32.22
CA ARG A 234 12.60 8.95 33.00
C ARG A 234 11.25 9.04 33.71
N ARG A 235 10.92 10.20 34.29
CA ARG A 235 9.61 10.40 34.92
C ARG A 235 8.48 10.41 33.89
N ALA A 236 8.71 10.98 32.72
CA ALA A 236 7.73 11.02 31.64
C ALA A 236 7.44 9.61 31.09
N LEU A 237 8.48 8.84 30.78
CA LEU A 237 8.35 7.45 30.32
C LEU A 237 7.69 6.54 31.37
N LEU A 238 8.05 6.69 32.66
CA LEU A 238 7.40 5.94 33.73
C LEU A 238 5.90 6.27 33.83
N THR A 239 5.55 7.55 33.70
CA THR A 239 4.16 8.00 33.72
C THR A 239 3.37 7.38 32.57
N GLU A 240 3.97 7.34 31.39
CA GLU A 240 3.40 6.75 30.17
C GLU A 240 3.22 5.23 30.29
N ILE A 241 4.23 4.50 30.78
CA ILE A 241 4.13 3.05 31.04
C ILE A 241 3.02 2.76 32.05
N VAL A 242 2.91 3.56 33.12
CA VAL A 242 1.86 3.42 34.12
C VAL A 242 0.47 3.70 33.51
N ALA A 243 0.36 4.73 32.66
CA ALA A 243 -0.88 5.03 31.96
C ALA A 243 -1.28 3.91 30.99
N GLY A 244 -0.33 3.41 30.19
CA GLY A 244 -0.51 2.27 29.30
C GLY A 244 -0.92 1.01 30.07
N ALA A 245 -0.22 0.66 31.15
CA ALA A 245 -0.57 -0.47 32.02
C ALA A 245 -1.99 -0.37 32.57
N LEU A 246 -2.43 0.84 32.92
CA LEU A 246 -3.78 1.08 33.43
C LEU A 246 -4.87 0.84 32.38
N THR A 247 -4.56 1.00 31.09
CA THR A 247 -5.49 0.62 30.00
C THR A 247 -5.60 -0.90 29.84
N PHE A 248 -4.51 -1.65 30.04
CA PHE A 248 -4.54 -3.14 30.04
C PHE A 248 -5.30 -3.72 31.21
N VAL A 249 -5.35 -3.01 32.35
CA VAL A 249 -6.13 -3.43 33.53
C VAL A 249 -7.62 -3.60 33.19
N ASN A 250 -8.16 -2.85 32.24
CA ASN A 250 -9.57 -2.98 31.80
C ASN A 250 -9.84 -4.25 30.98
N LEU A 251 -8.81 -4.99 30.55
CA LEU A 251 -8.95 -6.27 29.84
C LEU A 251 -8.89 -7.49 30.78
N LEU A 252 -8.53 -7.31 32.06
CA LEU A 252 -8.48 -8.40 33.04
C LEU A 252 -9.89 -8.76 33.55
N PRO A 253 -10.19 -10.05 33.80
CA PRO A 253 -11.49 -10.48 34.31
C PRO A 253 -11.82 -9.83 35.68
N GLU A 254 -13.11 -9.57 35.92
CA GLU A 254 -13.67 -8.87 37.10
C GLU A 254 -13.33 -9.48 38.49
N SER A 255 -12.55 -10.56 38.54
CA SER A 255 -12.23 -11.31 39.77
C SER A 255 -11.36 -10.56 40.79
N VAL A 256 -10.81 -9.39 40.47
CA VAL A 256 -9.99 -8.54 41.38
C VAL A 256 -10.53 -7.10 41.46
N PRO A 257 -11.52 -6.82 42.33
CA PRO A 257 -12.25 -5.54 42.35
C PRO A 257 -11.39 -4.34 42.76
N TYR A 258 -10.32 -4.55 43.54
CA TYR A 258 -9.41 -3.48 43.98
C TYR A 258 -8.58 -2.89 42.83
N ILE A 259 -8.23 -3.69 41.82
CA ILE A 259 -7.42 -3.27 40.67
C ILE A 259 -8.31 -2.51 39.67
N HIS A 260 -9.57 -2.92 39.52
CA HIS A 260 -10.54 -2.25 38.64
C HIS A 260 -10.95 -0.85 39.16
N LEU A 261 -10.87 -0.60 40.48
CA LEU A 261 -11.15 0.73 41.06
C LEU A 261 -10.19 1.81 40.53
N ILE A 262 -8.96 1.44 40.19
CA ILE A 262 -7.90 2.35 39.74
C ILE A 262 -8.11 2.78 38.27
N SER A 263 -8.74 1.92 37.45
CA SER A 263 -8.94 2.18 36.01
C SER A 263 -10.34 2.70 35.65
N LYS A 264 -11.27 2.70 36.61
CA LYS A 264 -12.66 3.13 36.37
C LYS A 264 -12.70 4.63 36.02
N THR A 265 -13.43 4.97 34.96
CA THR A 265 -13.76 6.36 34.63
C THR A 265 -14.69 6.91 35.71
N PHE A 266 -14.31 8.02 36.34
CA PHE A 266 -15.08 8.60 37.45
C PHE A 266 -16.30 9.37 36.93
N PHE A 267 -16.09 10.18 35.88
CA PHE A 267 -17.16 10.95 35.22
C PHE A 267 -16.96 10.96 33.71
N THR A 268 -18.06 10.84 32.95
CA THR A 268 -18.08 10.99 31.50
C THR A 268 -19.09 12.07 31.12
N ILE A 269 -18.61 13.20 30.61
CA ILE A 269 -19.44 14.35 30.25
C ILE A 269 -19.47 14.45 28.72
N PRO A 270 -20.64 14.34 28.06
CA PRO A 270 -20.73 14.58 26.63
C PRO A 270 -20.51 16.08 26.34
N ILE A 271 -19.45 16.42 25.61
CA ILE A 271 -19.23 17.78 25.10
C ILE A 271 -19.80 17.81 23.67
N GLY A 272 -21.10 18.01 23.56
CA GLY A 272 -21.83 18.04 22.28
C GLY A 272 -22.14 16.65 21.71
N HIS A 273 -22.37 16.57 20.39
CA HIS A 273 -22.78 15.34 19.70
C HIS A 273 -21.62 14.43 19.26
N PHE A 274 -20.38 14.92 19.26
CA PHE A 274 -19.25 14.23 18.63
C PHE A 274 -18.11 13.85 19.58
N ILE A 275 -18.06 14.41 20.79
CA ILE A 275 -16.91 14.27 21.70
C ILE A 275 -17.40 13.95 23.12
N MET A 276 -16.79 12.93 23.73
CA MET A 276 -17.00 12.55 25.13
C MET A 276 -15.77 12.92 25.95
N PHE A 277 -15.97 13.67 27.03
CA PHE A 277 -14.90 14.01 27.98
C PHE A 277 -14.90 13.04 29.15
N HIS A 278 -13.77 12.38 29.39
CA HIS A 278 -13.63 11.43 30.49
C HIS A 278 -12.70 12.01 31.56
N ILE A 279 -13.15 11.98 32.82
CA ILE A 279 -12.30 12.25 33.99
C ILE A 279 -11.94 10.90 34.59
N SER A 280 -10.68 10.52 34.46
CA SER A 280 -10.13 9.25 34.94
C SER A 280 -8.75 9.44 35.55
N LEU A 281 -8.26 8.47 36.33
CA LEU A 281 -6.88 8.49 36.84
C LEU A 281 -5.81 8.61 35.72
N PRO A 282 -5.96 7.92 34.56
CA PRO A 282 -5.15 8.20 33.38
C PRO A 282 -5.08 9.68 32.98
N CYS A 283 -6.17 10.46 33.11
CA CYS A 283 -6.17 11.88 32.77
C CYS A 283 -5.20 12.68 33.65
N ILE A 284 -5.13 12.38 34.96
CA ILE A 284 -4.18 13.05 35.87
C ILE A 284 -2.73 12.74 35.46
N LEU A 285 -2.45 11.49 35.07
CA LEU A 285 -1.14 11.08 34.56
C LEU A 285 -0.78 11.82 33.27
N PHE A 286 -1.73 11.98 32.34
CA PHE A 286 -1.48 12.75 31.11
C PHE A 286 -1.31 14.26 31.36
N ILE A 287 -2.03 14.89 32.31
CA ILE A 287 -1.74 16.28 32.74
C ILE A 287 -0.31 16.39 33.29
N TYR A 288 0.11 15.41 34.10
CA TYR A 288 1.47 15.36 34.61
C TYR A 288 2.50 15.18 33.48
N LEU A 289 2.18 14.37 32.46
CA LEU A 289 2.99 14.22 31.25
C LEU A 289 3.14 15.55 30.48
N PHE A 290 2.04 16.27 30.24
CA PHE A 290 2.08 17.60 29.61
C PHE A 290 2.90 18.61 30.43
N TYR A 291 2.80 18.57 31.76
CA TYR A 291 3.64 19.37 32.64
C TYR A 291 5.13 19.04 32.44
N LEU A 292 5.49 17.75 32.33
CA LEU A 292 6.87 17.35 32.05
C LEU A 292 7.34 17.80 30.66
N PHE A 293 6.47 17.74 29.64
CA PHE A 293 6.79 18.26 28.29
C PHE A 293 7.07 19.77 28.32
N PHE A 294 6.24 20.53 29.03
CA PHE A 294 6.45 21.96 29.20
C PHE A 294 7.76 22.26 29.93
N ARG A 295 8.09 21.50 30.98
CA ARG A 295 9.38 21.65 31.69
C ARG A 295 10.57 21.32 30.80
N MET A 296 10.49 20.25 30.00
CA MET A 296 11.54 19.89 29.04
C MET A 296 11.72 20.96 27.95
N ALA A 297 10.62 21.53 27.47
CA ALA A 297 10.64 22.64 26.53
C ALA A 297 11.30 23.89 27.13
N GLN A 298 10.96 24.25 28.36
CA GLN A 298 11.48 25.44 29.04
C GLN A 298 13.00 25.38 29.32
N LEU A 299 13.61 24.19 29.30
CA LEU A 299 15.06 24.03 29.49
C LEU A 299 15.82 24.88 28.46
N ARG A 300 16.84 25.61 28.94
CA ARG A 300 17.73 26.45 28.12
C ARG A 300 16.97 27.48 27.28
N ASN A 301 16.07 28.27 27.90
CA ASN A 301 15.30 29.34 27.25
C ASN A 301 14.53 28.88 26.00
N PHE A 302 13.68 27.85 26.13
CA PHE A 302 12.90 27.25 25.03
C PHE A 302 13.70 26.50 23.94
N LYS A 303 15.04 26.52 24.00
CA LYS A 303 15.87 25.70 23.10
C LYS A 303 15.71 24.19 23.36
N GLY A 304 15.24 23.81 24.54
CA GLY A 304 14.93 22.42 24.92
C GLY A 304 13.86 21.75 24.05
N VAL A 305 13.05 22.52 23.31
CA VAL A 305 12.09 21.97 22.34
C VAL A 305 12.80 21.10 21.30
N TYR A 306 13.86 21.63 20.67
CA TYR A 306 14.55 20.92 19.59
C TYR A 306 15.51 19.85 20.11
N TYR A 307 16.20 20.12 21.22
CA TYR A 307 17.23 19.22 21.75
C TYR A 307 16.70 18.08 22.63
N TYR A 308 15.55 18.25 23.28
CA TYR A 308 15.04 17.29 24.26
C TYR A 308 13.61 16.83 23.95
N LEU A 309 12.70 17.76 23.66
CA LEU A 309 11.29 17.41 23.43
C LEU A 309 11.10 16.62 22.13
N ILE A 310 11.63 17.09 21.00
CA ILE A 310 11.47 16.40 19.71
C ILE A 310 12.04 14.97 19.72
N PRO A 311 13.28 14.72 20.22
CA PRO A 311 13.78 13.36 20.37
C PRO A 311 12.96 12.50 21.34
N TYR A 312 12.45 13.09 22.43
CA TYR A 312 11.55 12.38 23.35
C TYR A 312 10.23 12.00 22.68
N LEU A 313 9.67 12.86 21.81
CA LEU A 313 8.44 12.55 21.08
C LEU A 313 8.60 11.29 20.22
N VAL A 314 9.78 11.02 19.66
CA VAL A 314 10.03 9.75 18.94
C VAL A 314 9.83 8.55 19.87
N CYS A 315 10.39 8.60 21.08
CA CYS A 315 10.22 7.56 22.10
C CYS A 315 8.75 7.40 22.52
N PHE A 316 8.06 8.53 22.75
CA PHE A 316 6.64 8.59 23.10
C PHE A 316 5.77 7.93 22.02
N MET A 317 5.94 8.30 20.75
CA MET A 317 5.13 7.73 19.66
C MET A 317 5.33 6.22 19.51
N TRP A 318 6.55 5.69 19.71
CA TRP A 318 6.79 4.25 19.71
C TRP A 318 6.14 3.54 20.90
N CYS A 319 6.16 4.15 22.08
CA CYS A 319 5.57 3.59 23.28
C CYS A 319 4.03 3.56 23.17
N GLU A 320 3.39 4.65 22.78
CA GLU A 320 1.94 4.68 22.50
C GLU A 320 1.54 3.68 21.40
N LEU A 321 2.29 3.63 20.30
CA LEU A 321 2.05 2.65 19.24
C LEU A 321 2.20 1.21 19.75
N SER A 322 3.16 0.95 20.65
CA SER A 322 3.33 -0.37 21.26
C SER A 322 2.11 -0.78 22.08
N VAL A 323 1.55 0.12 22.89
CA VAL A 323 0.35 -0.13 23.71
C VAL A 323 -0.85 -0.47 22.81
N VAL A 324 -1.03 0.32 21.74
CA VAL A 324 -2.13 0.14 20.77
C VAL A 324 -2.02 -1.22 20.04
N ILE A 325 -0.84 -1.58 19.53
CA ILE A 325 -0.65 -2.84 18.82
C ILE A 325 -0.74 -4.04 19.79
N LEU A 326 -0.24 -3.90 21.02
CA LEU A 326 -0.31 -4.93 22.05
C LEU A 326 -1.76 -5.28 22.41
N ARG A 327 -2.67 -4.32 22.41
CA ARG A 327 -4.11 -4.55 22.71
C ARG A 327 -4.77 -5.50 21.73
N GLU A 328 -4.34 -5.50 20.47
CA GLU A 328 -4.84 -6.38 19.40
C GLU A 328 -4.01 -7.67 19.26
N SER A 329 -2.94 -7.83 20.06
CA SER A 329 -2.06 -8.99 19.99
C SER A 329 -2.57 -10.17 20.83
N THR A 330 -2.25 -11.39 20.39
CA THR A 330 -2.50 -12.59 21.16
C THR A 330 -1.30 -12.92 22.04
N THR A 331 -1.54 -13.39 23.27
CA THR A 331 -0.48 -13.79 24.22
C THR A 331 0.41 -14.90 23.66
N ILE A 332 -0.18 -15.87 22.95
CA ILE A 332 0.54 -16.93 22.24
C ILE A 332 1.44 -16.35 21.14
N GLY A 333 0.93 -15.38 20.38
CA GLY A 333 1.70 -14.68 19.36
C GLY A 333 2.88 -13.92 19.95
N LEU A 334 2.72 -13.28 21.12
CA LEU A 334 3.78 -12.53 21.80
C LEU A 334 4.89 -13.45 22.31
N ILE A 335 4.54 -14.62 22.87
CA ILE A 335 5.52 -15.64 23.28
C ILE A 335 6.28 -16.16 22.06
N ARG A 336 5.58 -16.44 20.95
CA ARG A 336 6.21 -16.86 19.69
C ARG A 336 7.15 -15.79 19.13
N ALA A 337 6.74 -14.52 19.13
CA ALA A 337 7.53 -13.40 18.63
C ALA A 337 8.82 -13.23 19.45
N SER A 338 8.69 -13.15 20.77
CA SER A 338 9.83 -12.96 21.69
C SER A 338 10.84 -14.11 21.61
N ILE A 339 10.37 -15.36 21.69
CA ILE A 339 11.22 -16.54 21.56
C ILE A 339 11.79 -16.66 20.13
N GLY A 340 10.97 -16.33 19.12
CA GLY A 340 11.34 -16.34 17.71
C GLY A 340 12.48 -15.39 17.40
N TYR A 341 12.42 -14.13 17.83
CA TYR A 341 13.52 -13.17 17.63
C TYR A 341 14.78 -13.55 18.39
N PHE A 342 14.64 -14.03 19.62
CA PHE A 342 15.78 -14.50 20.42
C PHE A 342 16.46 -15.69 19.73
N LEU A 343 15.70 -16.71 19.32
CA LEU A 343 16.21 -17.85 18.57
C LEU A 343 16.74 -17.45 17.20
N PHE A 344 16.13 -16.48 16.52
CA PHE A 344 16.56 -16.00 15.21
C PHE A 344 17.94 -15.33 15.27
N LEU A 345 18.24 -14.57 16.34
CA LEU A 345 19.57 -14.02 16.58
C LEU A 345 20.67 -15.10 16.62
N PHE A 346 20.37 -16.29 17.17
CA PHE A 346 21.29 -17.43 17.21
C PHE A 346 21.22 -18.32 15.97
N ALA A 347 20.05 -18.42 15.34
CA ALA A 347 19.80 -19.28 14.19
C ALA A 347 20.26 -18.64 12.87
N LEU A 348 20.27 -17.31 12.74
CA LEU A 348 20.66 -16.61 11.52
C LEU A 348 22.12 -16.91 11.10
N PRO A 349 23.12 -16.88 12.00
CA PRO A 349 24.46 -17.34 11.66
C PRO A 349 24.49 -18.81 11.19
N MET A 350 23.75 -19.70 11.85
CA MET A 350 23.69 -21.12 11.50
C MET A 350 22.92 -21.38 10.19
N LEU A 351 21.90 -20.59 9.88
CA LEU A 351 21.14 -20.64 8.63
C LEU A 351 21.95 -20.12 7.47
N ILE A 352 22.69 -19.01 7.63
CA ILE A 352 23.60 -18.50 6.60
C ILE A 352 24.68 -19.55 6.29
N VAL A 353 25.28 -20.16 7.31
CA VAL A 353 26.24 -21.26 7.14
C VAL A 353 25.58 -22.48 6.49
N GLY A 354 24.38 -22.87 6.93
CA GLY A 354 23.63 -23.99 6.37
C GLY A 354 23.24 -23.79 4.90
N ILE A 355 22.78 -22.60 4.52
CA ILE A 355 22.47 -22.23 3.14
C ILE A 355 23.76 -22.18 2.31
N ALA A 356 24.85 -21.62 2.83
CA ALA A 356 26.14 -21.62 2.14
C ALA A 356 26.63 -23.05 1.87
N VAL A 357 26.52 -23.95 2.85
CA VAL A 357 26.88 -25.37 2.70
C VAL A 357 25.94 -26.08 1.73
N MET A 358 24.63 -25.86 1.81
CA MET A 358 23.65 -26.45 0.88
C MET A 358 23.90 -25.97 -0.55
N CYS A 359 24.15 -24.67 -0.75
CA CYS A 359 24.52 -24.10 -2.04
C CYS A 359 25.84 -24.67 -2.55
N ALA A 360 26.86 -24.83 -1.69
CA ALA A 360 28.12 -25.46 -2.06
C ALA A 360 27.94 -26.93 -2.45
N VAL A 361 27.12 -27.70 -1.72
CA VAL A 361 26.83 -29.10 -2.03
C VAL A 361 26.02 -29.21 -3.33
N HIS A 362 25.03 -28.35 -3.55
CA HIS A 362 24.29 -28.31 -4.82
C HIS A 362 25.20 -27.89 -5.97
N PHE A 363 26.10 -26.95 -5.75
CA PHE A 363 27.09 -26.52 -6.73
C PHE A 363 28.07 -27.64 -7.07
N ILE A 364 28.57 -28.38 -6.08
CA ILE A 364 29.45 -29.55 -6.27
C ILE A 364 28.70 -30.69 -6.97
N LYS A 365 27.46 -31.00 -6.55
CA LYS A 365 26.63 -32.02 -7.22
C LYS A 365 26.31 -31.64 -8.67
N TRP A 366 26.01 -30.38 -8.92
CA TRP A 366 25.82 -29.83 -10.26
C TRP A 366 27.10 -29.93 -11.09
N PHE A 367 28.26 -29.59 -10.50
CA PHE A 367 29.58 -29.64 -11.13
C PHE A 367 30.04 -31.08 -11.45
N VAL A 368 29.79 -32.05 -10.57
CA VAL A 368 30.12 -33.47 -10.77
C VAL A 368 29.19 -34.14 -11.78
N ALA A 369 27.94 -33.67 -11.92
CA ALA A 369 26.97 -34.18 -12.89
C ALA A 369 27.17 -33.62 -14.32
N LEU A 370 28.17 -32.75 -14.54
CA LEU A 370 28.40 -32.08 -15.82
C LEU A 370 29.61 -32.68 -16.55
N GLU A 371 29.35 -33.36 -17.68
CA GLU A 371 30.38 -33.69 -18.65
C GLU A 371 30.98 -32.39 -19.24
N LEU A 372 32.32 -32.28 -19.26
CA LEU A 372 33.11 -31.08 -19.60
C LEU A 372 32.69 -30.36 -20.89
N THR A 373 32.06 -31.06 -21.82
CA THR A 373 31.56 -30.56 -23.11
C THR A 373 30.38 -29.59 -22.95
N LYS A 374 29.53 -29.77 -21.93
CA LYS A 374 28.36 -28.92 -21.69
C LYS A 374 28.74 -27.57 -21.06
N ILE A 375 29.83 -27.52 -20.27
CA ILE A 375 30.33 -26.29 -19.64
C ILE A 375 30.79 -25.30 -20.71
N VAL A 376 31.54 -25.74 -21.72
CA VAL A 376 31.99 -24.87 -22.82
C VAL A 376 30.80 -24.32 -23.61
N VAL A 377 29.81 -25.17 -23.89
CA VAL A 377 28.61 -24.75 -24.64
C VAL A 377 27.75 -23.79 -23.82
N THR A 378 27.51 -24.05 -22.53
CA THR A 378 26.75 -23.12 -21.68
C THR A 378 27.53 -21.85 -21.35
N LEU A 379 28.85 -21.91 -21.19
CA LEU A 379 29.68 -20.73 -20.99
C LEU A 379 29.64 -19.84 -22.24
N VAL A 380 29.72 -20.42 -23.44
CA VAL A 380 29.54 -19.69 -24.71
C VAL A 380 28.10 -19.17 -24.87
N LEU A 381 27.07 -19.96 -24.51
CA LEU A 381 25.66 -19.52 -24.61
C LEU A 381 25.28 -18.47 -23.55
N LEU A 382 26.02 -18.37 -22.44
CA LEU A 382 25.78 -17.40 -21.36
C LEU A 382 26.69 -16.17 -21.48
N THR A 383 27.90 -16.31 -22.02
CA THR A 383 28.77 -15.17 -22.35
C THR A 383 28.23 -14.38 -23.53
N VAL A 384 27.53 -14.99 -24.50
CA VAL A 384 26.94 -14.24 -25.62
C VAL A 384 25.86 -13.24 -25.15
N PRO A 385 24.87 -13.59 -24.31
CA PRO A 385 23.91 -12.64 -23.73
C PRO A 385 24.53 -11.66 -22.75
N LEU A 386 25.54 -12.08 -21.96
CA LEU A 386 26.21 -11.20 -21.00
C LEU A 386 27.14 -10.21 -21.69
N CYS A 387 27.86 -10.61 -22.75
CA CYS A 387 28.64 -9.71 -23.59
C CYS A 387 27.71 -8.82 -24.44
N LEU A 388 26.57 -9.32 -24.94
CA LEU A 388 25.55 -8.46 -25.57
C LEU A 388 24.96 -7.45 -24.59
N ARG A 389 24.70 -7.84 -23.33
CA ARG A 389 24.16 -6.95 -22.28
C ARG A 389 25.21 -5.99 -21.73
N TRP A 390 26.47 -6.39 -21.70
CA TRP A 390 27.60 -5.55 -21.26
C TRP A 390 27.99 -4.58 -22.38
N TRP A 391 27.96 -5.01 -23.64
CA TRP A 391 28.18 -4.16 -24.82
C TRP A 391 27.00 -3.23 -25.10
N SER A 392 25.75 -3.61 -24.75
CA SER A 392 24.59 -2.73 -24.81
C SER A 392 24.46 -1.78 -23.60
N LYS A 393 25.28 -1.96 -22.56
CA LYS A 393 25.33 -1.09 -21.39
C LYS A 393 26.66 -0.34 -21.33
N ALA A 394 26.92 0.45 -22.35
CA ALA A 394 27.45 1.79 -22.12
C ALA A 394 26.36 2.59 -21.37
N ASN A 395 26.37 2.39 -20.05
CA ASN A 395 25.75 3.13 -18.95
C ASN A 395 24.68 4.18 -19.27
N TYR A 396 23.42 3.85 -19.00
CA TYR A 396 22.45 4.80 -18.43
C TYR A 396 21.42 4.06 -17.57
N SER A 397 21.04 4.68 -16.43
CA SER A 397 19.73 4.60 -15.77
C SER A 397 19.43 3.59 -14.63
N LEU A 398 20.30 2.66 -14.21
CA LEU A 398 20.00 1.85 -13.00
C LEU A 398 20.94 2.12 -11.84
N VAL A 399 22.24 2.22 -12.10
CA VAL A 399 23.20 2.59 -11.04
C VAL A 399 23.05 4.06 -10.70
N ASP A 400 22.87 4.97 -11.67
CA ASP A 400 22.60 6.38 -11.39
C ASP A 400 21.22 6.64 -10.79
N MET A 401 20.21 5.80 -11.11
CA MET A 401 18.91 5.87 -10.44
C MET A 401 19.04 5.40 -8.99
N VAL A 402 19.78 4.32 -8.71
CA VAL A 402 20.07 3.84 -7.35
C VAL A 402 20.98 4.82 -6.59
N LYS A 403 21.95 5.45 -7.26
CA LYS A 403 22.91 6.43 -6.70
C LYS A 403 22.24 7.79 -6.44
N SER A 404 21.28 8.17 -7.29
CA SER A 404 20.36 9.30 -7.07
C SER A 404 19.35 8.99 -5.96
N LEU A 405 18.83 7.75 -5.91
CA LEU A 405 17.99 7.21 -4.83
C LEU A 405 18.71 7.11 -3.48
N THR A 406 20.04 7.08 -3.46
CA THR A 406 20.83 7.21 -2.21
C THR A 406 21.10 8.66 -1.84
N LYS A 407 21.11 9.59 -2.81
CA LYS A 407 21.32 11.04 -2.59
C LYS A 407 20.04 11.73 -2.09
N SER A 408 18.88 11.29 -2.57
CA SER A 408 17.58 11.56 -1.93
C SER A 408 17.33 10.51 -0.85
N SER A 409 16.92 10.88 0.36
CA SER A 409 16.60 9.90 1.40
C SER A 409 15.52 8.95 0.86
N ILE A 410 15.80 7.64 0.76
CA ILE A 410 14.84 6.59 0.33
C ILE A 410 13.45 6.78 0.99
N VAL A 411 13.45 7.24 2.24
CA VAL A 411 12.27 7.63 3.02
C VAL A 411 11.44 8.73 2.33
N LYS A 412 12.05 9.78 1.78
CA LYS A 412 11.37 10.84 1.01
C LYS A 412 10.59 10.24 -0.14
N LEU A 413 11.22 9.34 -0.89
CA LEU A 413 10.60 8.70 -2.04
C LEU A 413 9.41 7.84 -1.58
N ILE A 414 9.60 6.99 -0.57
CA ILE A 414 8.51 6.18 0.01
C ILE A 414 7.33 7.09 0.42
N LEU A 415 7.59 8.18 1.14
CA LEU A 415 6.55 9.07 1.63
C LEU A 415 5.80 9.80 0.50
N VAL A 416 6.52 10.24 -0.54
CA VAL A 416 5.92 10.88 -1.74
C VAL A 416 5.06 9.89 -2.52
N TRP A 417 5.48 8.63 -2.63
CA TRP A 417 4.65 7.60 -3.27
C TRP A 417 3.41 7.28 -2.43
N ILE A 418 3.54 7.18 -1.11
CA ILE A 418 2.40 6.96 -0.21
C ILE A 418 1.39 8.11 -0.34
N THR A 419 1.85 9.38 -0.29
CA THR A 419 0.95 10.53 -0.42
C THR A 419 0.25 10.55 -1.77
N ALA A 420 0.97 10.25 -2.86
CA ALA A 420 0.38 10.16 -4.20
C ALA A 420 -0.66 9.04 -4.32
N ILE A 421 -0.37 7.86 -3.76
CA ILE A 421 -1.30 6.71 -3.75
C ILE A 421 -2.57 7.06 -2.96
N VAL A 422 -2.42 7.60 -1.74
CA VAL A 422 -3.56 7.97 -0.89
C VAL A 422 -4.42 9.04 -1.57
N MET A 423 -3.80 10.05 -2.19
CA MET A 423 -4.54 11.08 -2.94
C MET A 423 -5.27 10.52 -4.16
N PHE A 424 -4.63 9.63 -4.92
CA PHE A 424 -5.27 8.96 -6.06
C PHE A 424 -6.47 8.12 -5.59
N CYS A 425 -6.30 7.36 -4.50
CA CYS A 425 -7.36 6.55 -3.93
C CYS A 425 -8.51 7.40 -3.38
N TRP A 426 -8.21 8.53 -2.74
CA TRP A 426 -9.23 9.47 -2.27
C TRP A 426 -10.09 10.00 -3.43
N VAL A 427 -9.45 10.41 -4.53
CA VAL A 427 -10.17 10.87 -5.73
C VAL A 427 -10.98 9.75 -6.38
N TYR A 428 -10.42 8.54 -6.45
CA TYR A 428 -11.11 7.37 -7.01
C TYR A 428 -12.32 6.96 -6.17
N VAL A 429 -12.15 6.85 -4.85
CA VAL A 429 -13.23 6.50 -3.91
C VAL A 429 -14.32 7.58 -3.94
N TYR A 430 -13.96 8.86 -3.90
CA TYR A 430 -14.92 9.96 -3.99
C TYR A 430 -15.71 9.95 -5.31
N ARG A 431 -15.10 9.55 -6.43
CA ARG A 431 -15.78 9.35 -7.72
C ARG A 431 -16.65 8.09 -7.75
N SER A 432 -16.26 7.05 -7.02
CA SER A 432 -16.96 5.76 -6.97
C SER A 432 -18.12 5.74 -5.97
N GLU A 433 -18.09 6.60 -4.95
CA GLU A 433 -19.22 6.77 -4.03
C GLU A 433 -20.40 7.39 -4.80
N GLY A 434 -21.41 6.56 -5.04
CA GLY A 434 -22.71 6.99 -5.56
C GLY A 434 -23.49 7.86 -4.56
N MET A 435 -24.75 8.11 -4.91
CA MET A 435 -25.66 8.94 -4.12
C MET A 435 -25.82 8.44 -2.67
N LYS A 436 -26.04 9.36 -1.72
CA LYS A 436 -26.38 9.00 -0.34
C LYS A 436 -27.68 8.19 -0.34
N VAL A 437 -27.64 6.99 0.23
CA VAL A 437 -28.79 6.08 0.23
C VAL A 437 -29.67 6.34 1.47
N TYR A 438 -30.97 6.53 1.25
CA TYR A 438 -31.95 6.78 2.33
C TYR A 438 -32.88 5.58 2.54
N ASN A 439 -32.89 5.00 3.74
CA ASN A 439 -33.85 3.95 4.09
C ASN A 439 -35.26 4.55 4.13
N SER A 440 -36.14 4.06 3.26
CA SER A 440 -37.49 4.61 3.09
C SER A 440 -38.56 3.55 3.22
N THR A 441 -39.66 3.89 3.88
CA THR A 441 -40.82 3.03 4.07
C THR A 441 -41.80 3.08 2.89
N LEU A 442 -41.33 3.53 1.71
CA LEU A 442 -42.15 3.69 0.51
C LEU A 442 -42.63 2.33 0.00
N THR A 443 -43.95 2.13 0.00
CA THR A 443 -44.55 0.89 -0.50
C THR A 443 -44.65 0.89 -2.03
N TRP A 444 -44.65 -0.30 -2.64
CA TRP A 444 -44.84 -0.42 -4.09
C TRP A 444 -46.13 0.24 -4.58
N GLN A 445 -47.21 0.15 -3.82
CA GLN A 445 -48.50 0.74 -4.20
C GLN A 445 -48.41 2.27 -4.31
N GLN A 446 -47.72 2.92 -3.37
CA GLN A 446 -47.48 4.37 -3.40
C GLN A 446 -46.60 4.75 -4.58
N TYR A 447 -45.52 3.99 -4.83
CA TYR A 447 -44.64 4.22 -5.98
C TYR A 447 -45.37 4.03 -7.31
N SER A 448 -46.06 2.91 -7.50
CA SER A 448 -46.78 2.58 -8.73
C SER A 448 -47.93 3.55 -9.02
N PHE A 449 -48.51 4.18 -8.01
CA PHE A 449 -49.52 5.21 -8.20
C PHE A 449 -48.92 6.49 -8.82
N LEU A 450 -47.78 6.94 -8.31
CA LEU A 450 -47.12 8.19 -8.75
C LEU A 450 -46.25 8.01 -10.01
N CYS A 451 -45.60 6.85 -10.15
CA CYS A 451 -44.58 6.58 -11.16
C CYS A 451 -44.93 5.45 -12.12
N GLY A 452 -46.11 4.83 -11.98
CA GLY A 452 -46.51 3.68 -12.79
C GLY A 452 -47.36 4.04 -14.02
N PRO A 453 -47.97 3.02 -14.66
CA PRO A 453 -48.69 3.17 -15.92
C PRO A 453 -49.88 4.14 -15.90
N ARG A 454 -50.50 4.38 -14.73
CA ARG A 454 -51.58 5.37 -14.59
C ARG A 454 -51.05 6.79 -14.78
N ALA A 455 -49.93 7.12 -14.15
CA ALA A 455 -49.32 8.44 -14.24
C ALA A 455 -48.85 8.79 -15.68
N TRP A 456 -48.41 7.80 -16.46
CA TRP A 456 -48.02 8.00 -17.88
C TRP A 456 -49.22 8.19 -18.82
N LYS A 457 -50.40 7.69 -18.42
CA LYS A 457 -51.64 7.87 -19.18
C LYS A 457 -52.24 9.25 -18.90
N GLU A 458 -52.13 9.73 -17.68
CA GLU A 458 -52.62 11.05 -17.27
C GLU A 458 -51.66 12.19 -17.64
N THR A 459 -50.35 11.95 -17.60
CA THR A 459 -49.30 12.91 -17.93
C THR A 459 -48.26 12.31 -18.86
N ASN A 460 -47.53 13.13 -19.63
CA ASN A 460 -46.47 12.63 -20.50
C ASN A 460 -45.40 11.84 -19.70
N MET A 461 -44.98 10.68 -20.19
CA MET A 461 -43.97 9.81 -19.58
C MET A 461 -42.70 10.57 -19.17
N ALA A 462 -42.19 11.47 -20.01
CA ALA A 462 -41.00 12.27 -19.69
C ALA A 462 -41.21 13.18 -18.46
N ARG A 463 -42.42 13.74 -18.29
CA ARG A 463 -42.76 14.56 -17.12
C ARG A 463 -42.88 13.70 -15.87
N THR A 464 -43.44 12.49 -15.98
CA THR A 464 -43.47 11.53 -14.88
C THR A 464 -42.06 11.10 -14.47
N GLN A 465 -41.16 10.85 -15.42
CA GLN A 465 -39.76 10.51 -15.12
C GLN A 465 -39.04 11.64 -14.38
N LEU A 466 -39.25 12.90 -14.78
CA LEU A 466 -38.70 14.06 -14.10
C LEU A 466 -39.24 14.23 -12.67
N LEU A 467 -40.52 13.91 -12.43
CA LEU A 467 -41.08 13.95 -11.08
C LEU A 467 -40.54 12.80 -10.22
N CYS A 468 -40.45 11.60 -10.80
CA CYS A 468 -40.01 10.40 -10.11
C CYS A 468 -38.50 10.37 -9.85
N SER A 469 -37.70 11.15 -10.55
CA SER A 469 -36.26 11.28 -10.27
C SER A 469 -35.98 11.87 -8.88
N HIS A 470 -36.93 12.58 -8.26
CA HIS A 470 -36.80 13.02 -6.87
C HIS A 470 -36.76 11.87 -5.84
N LEU A 471 -37.17 10.66 -6.23
CA LEU A 471 -37.09 9.45 -5.41
C LEU A 471 -35.77 8.68 -5.61
N GLU A 472 -34.84 9.22 -6.39
CA GLU A 472 -33.53 8.59 -6.63
C GLU A 472 -32.68 8.52 -5.35
N GLY A 473 -32.05 7.37 -5.11
CA GLY A 473 -31.25 7.10 -3.90
C GLY A 473 -32.04 6.59 -2.70
N HIS A 474 -33.35 6.42 -2.80
CA HIS A 474 -34.15 5.79 -1.74
C HIS A 474 -33.98 4.25 -1.78
N ARG A 475 -33.60 3.64 -0.65
CA ARG A 475 -33.59 2.18 -0.46
C ARG A 475 -34.96 1.73 0.00
N VAL A 476 -35.56 0.83 -0.75
CA VAL A 476 -36.90 0.29 -0.53
C VAL A 476 -36.86 -1.23 -0.40
N THR A 477 -37.83 -1.78 0.32
CA THR A 477 -38.04 -3.23 0.47
C THR A 477 -39.44 -3.60 0.03
N TRP A 478 -39.55 -4.42 -1.01
CA TRP A 478 -40.82 -4.81 -1.60
C TRP A 478 -40.94 -6.32 -1.68
N ALA A 479 -42.18 -6.82 -1.70
CA ALA A 479 -42.49 -8.23 -1.89
C ALA A 479 -43.18 -8.44 -3.23
N GLY A 480 -42.78 -9.48 -3.95
CA GLY A 480 -43.29 -9.81 -5.27
C GLY A 480 -43.24 -11.30 -5.58
N ARG A 481 -43.90 -11.70 -6.66
CA ARG A 481 -43.87 -13.07 -7.19
C ARG A 481 -42.80 -13.18 -8.25
N PHE A 482 -41.87 -14.12 -8.05
CA PHE A 482 -40.82 -14.43 -9.02
C PHE A 482 -41.42 -15.02 -10.29
N LYS A 483 -41.15 -14.41 -11.46
CA LYS A 483 -41.58 -14.93 -12.77
C LYS A 483 -40.48 -15.79 -13.39
N TYR A 484 -39.34 -15.19 -13.70
CA TYR A 484 -38.19 -15.88 -14.28
C TYR A 484 -36.89 -15.10 -14.03
N VAL A 485 -35.77 -15.79 -14.22
CA VAL A 485 -34.42 -15.22 -14.21
C VAL A 485 -33.76 -15.49 -15.57
N ARG A 486 -33.05 -14.51 -16.11
CA ARG A 486 -32.22 -14.66 -17.30
C ARG A 486 -30.82 -14.15 -17.04
N VAL A 487 -29.83 -14.70 -17.72
CA VAL A 487 -28.48 -14.15 -17.76
C VAL A 487 -28.48 -13.00 -18.78
N THR A 488 -28.02 -11.81 -18.39
CA THR A 488 -27.88 -10.67 -19.33
C THR A 488 -26.49 -10.58 -19.90
N ASP A 489 -25.49 -10.62 -19.01
CA ASP A 489 -24.09 -10.44 -19.37
C ASP A 489 -23.23 -11.48 -18.64
N ILE A 490 -22.16 -11.89 -19.29
CA ILE A 490 -21.14 -12.78 -18.74
C ILE A 490 -19.80 -12.06 -18.90
N ASP A 491 -19.20 -11.66 -17.78
CA ASP A 491 -17.90 -11.02 -17.75
C ASP A 491 -16.83 -12.06 -17.40
N ASN A 492 -15.94 -12.37 -18.35
CA ASN A 492 -14.74 -13.20 -18.12
C ASN A 492 -13.49 -12.48 -18.64
N SER A 493 -12.84 -11.72 -17.74
CA SER A 493 -11.62 -10.97 -18.04
C SER A 493 -10.45 -11.88 -18.39
N ALA A 494 -10.37 -13.05 -17.75
CA ALA A 494 -9.30 -14.02 -17.95
C ALA A 494 -9.39 -14.67 -19.34
N GLU A 495 -10.58 -15.11 -19.76
CA GLU A 495 -10.83 -15.65 -21.09
C GLU A 495 -10.60 -14.59 -22.18
N SER A 496 -11.01 -13.33 -21.93
CA SER A 496 -10.76 -12.21 -22.86
C SER A 496 -9.26 -11.95 -23.08
N ALA A 497 -8.45 -12.02 -22.02
CA ALA A 497 -7.00 -11.85 -22.14
C ALA A 497 -6.32 -13.02 -22.85
N VAL A 498 -6.74 -14.25 -22.56
CA VAL A 498 -6.22 -15.45 -23.25
C VAL A 498 -6.58 -15.43 -24.74
N ASN A 499 -7.76 -14.93 -25.10
CA ASN A 499 -8.17 -14.75 -26.50
C ASN A 499 -7.35 -13.70 -27.27
N MET A 500 -6.64 -12.81 -26.59
CA MET A 500 -5.74 -11.85 -27.23
C MET A 500 -4.39 -12.47 -27.61
N LEU A 501 -4.04 -13.62 -27.04
CA LEU A 501 -2.79 -14.33 -27.31
C LEU A 501 -2.88 -15.17 -28.60
N PRO A 502 -1.74 -15.48 -29.26
CA PRO A 502 -1.72 -16.42 -30.37
C PRO A 502 -2.27 -17.80 -29.96
N LEU A 503 -3.01 -18.46 -30.87
CA LEU A 503 -3.79 -19.69 -30.60
C LEU A 503 -3.03 -20.78 -29.81
N LEU A 504 -1.75 -21.04 -30.14
CA LEU A 504 -0.94 -22.05 -29.46
C LEU A 504 -0.68 -21.73 -27.97
N ILE A 505 -0.36 -20.47 -27.68
CA ILE A 505 -0.13 -19.98 -26.30
C ILE A 505 -1.47 -19.86 -25.59
N GLY A 506 -2.50 -19.39 -26.30
CA GLY A 506 -3.86 -19.25 -25.79
C GLY A 506 -4.46 -20.58 -25.33
N ASP A 507 -4.40 -21.63 -26.14
CA ASP A 507 -4.93 -22.95 -25.78
C ASP A 507 -4.14 -23.61 -24.63
N TRP A 508 -2.81 -23.43 -24.62
CA TRP A 508 -1.98 -23.89 -23.50
C TRP A 508 -2.35 -23.18 -22.19
N MET A 509 -2.46 -21.84 -22.21
CA MET A 509 -2.89 -21.04 -21.05
C MET A 509 -4.31 -21.40 -20.60
N ARG A 510 -5.23 -21.63 -21.55
CA ARG A 510 -6.62 -22.03 -21.27
C ARG A 510 -6.69 -23.37 -20.56
N CYS A 511 -5.83 -24.33 -20.90
CA CYS A 511 -5.73 -25.60 -20.18
C CYS A 511 -4.95 -25.51 -18.86
N LEU A 512 -3.96 -24.61 -18.76
CA LEU A 512 -3.18 -24.44 -17.54
C LEU A 512 -4.00 -23.82 -16.39
N TYR A 513 -4.79 -22.80 -16.71
CA TYR A 513 -5.58 -22.06 -15.72
C TYR A 513 -7.07 -22.43 -15.71
N GLY A 514 -7.57 -23.05 -16.79
CA GLY A 514 -8.95 -23.50 -16.89
C GLY A 514 -9.16 -24.95 -16.45
N GLU A 515 -10.27 -25.52 -16.89
CA GLU A 515 -10.67 -26.90 -16.63
C GLU A 515 -10.86 -27.64 -17.95
N ALA A 516 -10.47 -28.91 -18.00
CA ALA A 516 -10.67 -29.74 -19.19
C ALA A 516 -12.13 -30.19 -19.27
N TYR A 517 -12.70 -30.21 -20.49
CA TYR A 517 -14.02 -30.84 -20.68
C TYR A 517 -13.90 -32.35 -20.40
N PRO A 518 -14.84 -32.94 -19.63
CA PRO A 518 -14.79 -34.35 -19.26
C PRO A 518 -14.80 -35.26 -20.51
N PRO A 519 -14.27 -36.50 -20.41
CA PRO A 519 -14.40 -37.50 -21.46
C PRO A 519 -15.82 -38.09 -21.50
N CYS A 520 -16.38 -38.32 -22.69
CA CYS A 520 -17.76 -38.83 -22.85
C CYS A 520 -17.77 -40.36 -22.75
N ASP A 521 -17.46 -40.91 -21.59
CA ASP A 521 -17.46 -42.36 -21.36
C ASP A 521 -18.82 -42.81 -20.77
N PRO A 522 -19.51 -43.84 -21.31
CA PRO A 522 -20.85 -44.24 -20.87
C PRO A 522 -20.99 -44.82 -19.44
N GLN A 523 -19.98 -44.77 -18.55
CA GLN A 523 -20.07 -45.36 -17.21
C GLN A 523 -20.22 -44.33 -16.08
N ASN A 524 -21.38 -44.35 -15.40
CA ASN A 524 -21.69 -43.63 -14.16
C ASN A 524 -21.35 -42.12 -14.17
N VAL A 525 -21.90 -41.39 -15.14
CA VAL A 525 -21.67 -39.96 -15.32
C VAL A 525 -22.79 -39.15 -14.65
N THR A 526 -22.45 -38.03 -14.00
CA THR A 526 -23.47 -37.09 -13.50
C THR A 526 -24.15 -36.35 -14.66
N ILE A 527 -25.39 -35.89 -14.47
CA ILE A 527 -26.15 -35.16 -15.51
C ILE A 527 -25.35 -33.93 -16.01
N GLU A 528 -24.65 -33.24 -15.11
CA GLU A 528 -23.83 -32.07 -15.43
C GLU A 528 -22.63 -32.43 -16.32
N GLU A 529 -21.94 -33.54 -16.03
CA GLU A 529 -20.81 -34.01 -16.83
C GLU A 529 -21.24 -34.49 -18.22
N GLU A 530 -22.42 -35.10 -18.36
CA GLU A 530 -22.97 -35.49 -19.67
C GLU A 530 -23.28 -34.26 -20.54
N GLU A 531 -23.88 -33.22 -19.95
CA GLU A 531 -24.14 -31.95 -20.64
C GLU A 531 -22.85 -31.23 -21.06
N LEU A 532 -21.87 -31.15 -20.15
CA LEU A 532 -20.54 -30.59 -20.45
C LEU A 532 -19.83 -31.37 -21.56
N CYS A 533 -20.03 -32.68 -21.62
CA CYS A 533 -19.43 -33.49 -22.65
C CYS A 533 -20.05 -33.27 -24.04
N ARG A 534 -21.37 -33.09 -24.11
CA ARG A 534 -22.04 -32.69 -25.36
C ARG A 534 -21.54 -31.33 -25.85
N LEU A 535 -21.27 -30.40 -24.93
CA LEU A 535 -20.71 -29.08 -25.25
C LEU A 535 -19.27 -29.15 -25.77
N LYS A 536 -18.46 -30.12 -25.34
CA LYS A 536 -17.09 -30.34 -25.83
C LYS A 536 -17.01 -30.52 -27.34
N PHE A 537 -17.95 -31.26 -27.93
CA PHE A 537 -17.99 -31.46 -29.39
C PHE A 537 -18.30 -30.17 -30.15
N LEU A 538 -18.98 -29.22 -29.51
CA LEU A 538 -19.34 -27.93 -30.11
C LEU A 538 -18.28 -26.85 -29.88
N SER A 539 -17.52 -26.94 -28.78
CA SER A 539 -16.62 -25.88 -28.33
C SER A 539 -15.27 -25.82 -29.06
N LYS A 540 -14.89 -26.85 -29.83
CA LYS A 540 -13.61 -26.99 -30.57
C LYS A 540 -12.33 -26.88 -29.73
N HIS A 541 -12.41 -26.58 -28.44
CA HIS A 541 -11.30 -26.49 -27.50
C HIS A 541 -11.38 -27.64 -26.48
N ALA A 542 -10.22 -28.13 -26.05
CA ALA A 542 -10.15 -29.22 -25.07
C ALA A 542 -10.45 -28.76 -23.63
N CYS A 543 -10.18 -27.48 -23.32
CA CYS A 543 -10.35 -26.88 -22.00
C CYS A 543 -11.18 -25.59 -22.06
N HIS A 544 -11.78 -25.19 -20.94
CA HIS A 544 -12.58 -23.98 -20.79
C HIS A 544 -12.19 -23.21 -19.53
N MET A 545 -12.43 -21.88 -19.52
CA MET A 545 -12.14 -21.02 -18.37
C MET A 545 -13.40 -20.50 -17.65
N LYS A 546 -14.51 -21.25 -17.75
CA LYS A 546 -15.83 -20.89 -17.21
C LYS A 546 -15.88 -20.75 -15.69
N LYS A 547 -14.88 -21.27 -14.96
CA LYS A 547 -14.69 -21.01 -13.53
C LYS A 547 -14.53 -19.52 -13.19
N PHE A 548 -13.99 -18.72 -14.11
CA PHE A 548 -13.78 -17.28 -13.94
C PHE A 548 -14.96 -16.43 -14.44
N ASP A 549 -16.05 -17.05 -14.92
CA ASP A 549 -17.22 -16.31 -15.39
C ASP A 549 -17.94 -15.61 -14.23
N ARG A 550 -18.15 -14.30 -14.39
CA ARG A 550 -19.02 -13.52 -13.52
C ARG A 550 -20.33 -13.22 -14.26
N TYR A 551 -21.43 -13.75 -13.74
CA TYR A 551 -22.75 -13.61 -14.34
C TYR A 551 -23.47 -12.37 -13.82
N LYS A 552 -24.13 -11.63 -14.72
CA LYS A 552 -25.15 -10.65 -14.38
C LYS A 552 -26.51 -11.23 -14.73
N PHE A 553 -27.43 -11.19 -13.78
CA PHE A 553 -28.76 -11.74 -13.92
C PHE A 553 -29.79 -10.63 -14.01
N GLU A 554 -30.85 -10.88 -14.75
CA GLU A 554 -32.05 -10.06 -14.79
C GLU A 554 -33.24 -10.90 -14.35
N ILE A 555 -33.92 -10.41 -13.33
CA ILE A 555 -35.01 -11.10 -12.64
C ILE A 555 -36.27 -10.31 -12.91
N SER A 556 -37.29 -10.98 -13.44
CA SER A 556 -38.62 -10.39 -13.60
C SER A 556 -39.48 -10.75 -12.39
N VAL A 557 -40.02 -9.72 -11.73
CA VAL A 557 -40.86 -9.87 -10.54
C VAL A 557 -42.23 -9.26 -10.80
N GLY A 558 -43.27 -10.09 -10.67
CA GLY A 558 -44.65 -9.65 -10.74
C GLY A 558 -45.11 -9.11 -9.39
N MET A 559 -45.67 -7.91 -9.37
CA MET A 559 -46.04 -7.24 -8.13
C MET A 559 -47.46 -7.61 -7.68
N PRO A 560 -47.71 -7.80 -6.36
CA PRO A 560 -49.04 -8.11 -5.85
C PRO A 560 -49.93 -6.87 -5.98
N ILE A 561 -51.00 -6.97 -6.77
CA ILE A 561 -52.04 -5.94 -6.87
C ILE A 561 -53.16 -6.33 -5.91
N ASN A 562 -53.49 -5.45 -4.96
CA ASN A 562 -54.67 -5.61 -4.11
C ASN A 562 -55.95 -5.35 -4.94
N SER A 563 -56.38 -6.34 -5.72
CA SER A 563 -57.72 -6.30 -6.31
C SER A 563 -58.73 -6.71 -5.25
N LYS A 564 -59.45 -5.72 -4.69
CA LYS A 564 -60.59 -5.97 -3.78
C LYS A 564 -61.80 -6.58 -4.48
N ASN A 565 -61.81 -6.70 -5.81
CA ASN A 565 -62.91 -7.27 -6.58
C ASN A 565 -62.44 -8.52 -7.32
N GLY A 566 -63.02 -9.67 -6.96
CA GLY A 566 -62.62 -11.03 -7.38
C GLY A 566 -62.81 -11.41 -8.86
N ASN A 567 -62.61 -10.48 -9.81
CA ASN A 567 -62.55 -10.84 -11.23
C ASN A 567 -61.10 -11.13 -11.63
N ARG A 568 -60.68 -12.36 -11.39
CA ARG A 568 -59.36 -12.90 -11.75
C ARG A 568 -59.35 -13.42 -13.19
N THR A 569 -59.39 -12.54 -14.19
CA THR A 569 -59.11 -12.97 -15.57
C THR A 569 -58.64 -11.78 -16.40
N LEU A 570 -57.43 -11.89 -16.98
CA LEU A 570 -56.72 -11.01 -17.93
C LEU A 570 -55.77 -9.90 -17.43
N GLU A 571 -55.86 -9.34 -16.23
CA GLU A 571 -54.94 -8.24 -15.84
C GLU A 571 -53.60 -8.68 -15.20
N GLU A 572 -53.43 -9.97 -14.88
CA GLU A 572 -52.21 -10.52 -14.24
C GLU A 572 -51.04 -10.75 -15.25
N GLU A 573 -51.28 -10.62 -16.56
CA GLU A 573 -50.29 -10.83 -17.63
C GLU A 573 -49.81 -9.53 -18.30
N ASP A 574 -50.18 -8.35 -17.79
CA ASP A 574 -49.63 -7.08 -18.27
C ASP A 574 -48.16 -6.99 -17.88
N VAL A 575 -47.28 -7.40 -18.80
CA VAL A 575 -45.82 -7.40 -18.61
C VAL A 575 -45.30 -5.99 -18.23
N THR A 576 -46.02 -4.93 -18.61
CA THR A 576 -45.75 -3.53 -18.24
C THR A 576 -45.89 -3.18 -16.75
N LYS A 577 -46.44 -4.09 -15.94
CA LYS A 577 -46.55 -3.96 -14.47
C LYS A 577 -45.42 -4.69 -13.74
N ASP A 578 -44.58 -5.42 -14.47
CA ASP A 578 -43.47 -6.18 -13.89
C ASP A 578 -42.28 -5.27 -13.60
N ILE A 579 -41.57 -5.61 -12.52
CA ILE A 579 -40.31 -4.97 -12.17
C ILE A 579 -39.18 -5.86 -12.65
N VAL A 580 -38.14 -5.21 -13.19
CA VAL A 580 -36.93 -5.87 -13.61
C VAL A 580 -35.82 -5.57 -12.59
N LEU A 581 -35.20 -6.61 -12.04
CA LEU A 581 -34.11 -6.49 -11.07
C LEU A 581 -32.82 -7.03 -11.67
N LYS A 582 -31.76 -6.22 -11.70
CA LYS A 582 -30.39 -6.63 -12.05
C LYS A 582 -29.69 -7.16 -10.81
N ALA A 583 -29.22 -8.41 -10.85
CA ALA A 583 -28.49 -9.04 -9.76
C ALA A 583 -27.06 -9.40 -10.19
N SER A 584 -26.12 -9.24 -9.25
CA SER A 584 -24.72 -9.65 -9.42
C SER A 584 -24.54 -11.16 -9.23
N ASN A 585 -23.33 -11.65 -9.54
CA ASN A 585 -22.96 -13.06 -9.45
C ASN A 585 -23.12 -13.64 -8.03
N GLU A 586 -23.06 -12.81 -6.98
CA GLU A 586 -23.25 -13.21 -5.58
C GLU A 586 -24.60 -13.91 -5.34
N PHE A 587 -25.63 -13.55 -6.12
CA PHE A 587 -26.96 -14.11 -5.98
C PHE A 587 -27.16 -15.42 -6.76
N LYS A 588 -26.17 -15.91 -7.52
CA LYS A 588 -26.28 -17.07 -8.42
C LYS A 588 -26.92 -18.29 -7.77
N THR A 589 -26.42 -18.71 -6.61
CA THR A 589 -26.90 -19.90 -5.89
C THR A 589 -28.37 -19.77 -5.48
N VAL A 590 -28.77 -18.60 -4.97
CA VAL A 590 -30.15 -18.35 -4.56
C VAL A 590 -31.06 -18.33 -5.79
N LEU A 591 -30.67 -17.61 -6.84
CA LEU A 591 -31.50 -17.47 -8.05
C LEU A 591 -31.77 -18.80 -8.76
N PHE A 592 -30.79 -19.72 -8.76
CA PHE A 592 -30.97 -21.06 -9.34
C PHE A 592 -31.87 -21.96 -8.49
N SER A 593 -32.05 -21.66 -7.21
CA SER A 593 -32.97 -22.41 -6.32
C SER A 593 -34.42 -21.93 -6.40
N LEU A 594 -34.67 -20.73 -6.96
CA LEU A 594 -36.01 -20.14 -7.03
C LEU A 594 -36.85 -20.78 -8.13
N ARG A 595 -38.11 -21.10 -7.81
CA ARG A 595 -39.10 -21.59 -8.77
C ARG A 595 -40.08 -20.48 -9.17
N GLN A 596 -40.61 -20.55 -10.39
CA GLN A 596 -41.67 -19.65 -10.85
C GLN A 596 -42.87 -19.66 -9.88
N GLY A 597 -43.37 -18.48 -9.54
CA GLY A 597 -44.47 -18.28 -8.60
C GLY A 597 -44.05 -18.15 -7.12
N SER A 598 -42.76 -18.34 -6.79
CA SER A 598 -42.25 -18.14 -5.42
C SER A 598 -42.43 -16.68 -4.97
N VAL A 599 -42.82 -16.48 -3.73
CA VAL A 599 -42.92 -15.13 -3.14
C VAL A 599 -41.57 -14.75 -2.55
N ILE A 600 -41.01 -13.67 -3.06
CA ILE A 600 -39.72 -13.13 -2.64
C ILE A 600 -39.89 -11.73 -2.07
N GLU A 601 -39.17 -11.44 -1.00
CA GLU A 601 -38.91 -10.11 -0.48
C GLU A 601 -37.55 -9.66 -1.00
N PHE A 602 -37.49 -8.50 -1.64
CA PHE A 602 -36.26 -7.95 -2.16
C PHE A 602 -36.04 -6.51 -1.71
N SER A 603 -34.78 -6.15 -1.52
CA SER A 603 -34.34 -4.79 -1.26
C SER A 603 -33.62 -4.25 -2.49
N THR A 604 -33.97 -3.03 -2.88
CA THR A 604 -33.39 -2.34 -4.03
C THR A 604 -33.20 -0.86 -3.72
N ILE A 605 -32.30 -0.23 -4.46
CA ILE A 605 -32.18 1.24 -4.50
C ILE A 605 -32.90 1.74 -5.75
N LEU A 606 -33.68 2.81 -5.60
CA LEU A 606 -34.31 3.49 -6.73
C LEU A 606 -33.25 4.30 -7.46
N GLU A 607 -32.71 3.74 -8.55
CA GLU A 607 -31.72 4.39 -9.41
C GLU A 607 -32.08 4.21 -10.89
N GLY A 608 -31.69 5.19 -11.72
CA GLY A 608 -31.88 5.13 -13.17
C GLY A 608 -33.19 5.74 -13.66
N ARG A 609 -33.77 5.20 -14.74
CA ARG A 609 -34.95 5.77 -15.42
C ARG A 609 -36.25 5.44 -14.66
N LEU A 610 -36.39 6.04 -13.47
CA LEU A 610 -37.58 5.94 -12.61
C LEU A 610 -38.84 6.38 -13.38
N GLY A 611 -39.94 5.66 -13.23
CA GLY A 611 -41.17 5.94 -13.99
C GLY A 611 -41.08 5.61 -15.47
N SER A 612 -40.21 4.68 -15.87
CA SER A 612 -40.21 4.10 -17.22
C SER A 612 -41.14 2.89 -17.33
N LYS A 613 -41.50 2.51 -18.56
CA LYS A 613 -42.34 1.33 -18.87
C LYS A 613 -41.79 0.02 -18.27
N TRP A 614 -40.47 -0.02 -18.06
CA TRP A 614 -39.73 -1.16 -17.55
C TRP A 614 -38.68 -0.66 -16.57
N PRO A 615 -39.05 -0.40 -15.31
CA PRO A 615 -38.10 0.07 -14.34
C PRO A 615 -37.11 -1.05 -14.03
N VAL A 616 -35.83 -0.78 -14.29
CA VAL A 616 -34.74 -1.70 -14.02
C VAL A 616 -34.01 -1.22 -12.78
N PHE A 617 -34.03 -2.01 -11.72
CA PHE A 617 -33.37 -1.67 -10.46
C PHE A 617 -32.27 -2.65 -10.11
N GLU A 618 -31.31 -2.23 -9.28
CA GLU A 618 -30.24 -3.10 -8.82
C GLU A 618 -30.63 -3.84 -7.52
N LEU A 619 -30.59 -5.17 -7.56
CA LEU A 619 -30.88 -6.01 -6.41
C LEU A 619 -29.78 -5.87 -5.34
N LYS A 620 -30.16 -5.46 -4.13
CA LYS A 620 -29.25 -5.36 -2.97
C LYS A 620 -29.45 -6.47 -1.96
N ALA A 621 -30.68 -6.96 -1.80
CA ALA A 621 -30.93 -8.13 -0.98
C ALA A 621 -32.12 -8.93 -1.48
N ILE A 622 -32.12 -10.23 -1.25
CA ILE A 622 -33.25 -11.12 -1.56
C ILE A 622 -33.47 -12.11 -0.42
N SER A 623 -34.74 -12.34 -0.11
CA SER A 623 -35.22 -13.30 0.88
C SER A 623 -36.42 -14.02 0.30
N CYS A 624 -36.47 -15.35 0.35
CA CYS A 624 -37.64 -16.08 -0.10
C CYS A 624 -38.58 -16.39 1.07
N LEU A 625 -39.85 -15.99 0.95
CA LEU A 625 -40.85 -16.16 2.01
C LEU A 625 -41.57 -17.50 1.95
N ASN A 626 -41.65 -18.11 0.76
CA ASN A 626 -42.43 -19.34 0.53
C ASN A 626 -41.65 -20.40 -0.29
N CYS A 627 -40.33 -20.46 -0.12
CA CYS A 627 -39.52 -21.50 -0.75
C CYS A 627 -39.43 -22.73 0.17
N MET A 628 -39.58 -23.92 -0.41
CA MET A 628 -39.35 -25.20 0.26
C MET A 628 -37.83 -25.36 0.51
N ALA A 629 -37.32 -24.79 1.60
CA ALA A 629 -35.90 -24.88 1.92
C ALA A 629 -35.57 -26.25 2.52
N LYS A 630 -34.91 -27.11 1.74
CA LYS A 630 -33.91 -28.04 2.27
C LYS A 630 -32.56 -27.59 1.75
N LEU A 631 -31.64 -27.38 2.69
CA LEU A 631 -30.24 -26.93 2.58
C LEU A 631 -30.04 -25.40 2.69
N THR A 632 -29.47 -25.04 3.84
CA THR A 632 -29.02 -23.73 4.34
C THR A 632 -30.12 -22.82 4.92
N PRO A 633 -29.92 -22.30 6.14
CA PRO A 633 -30.93 -21.50 6.83
C PRO A 633 -31.24 -20.27 5.97
N SER A 634 -32.51 -19.86 5.96
CA SER A 634 -33.00 -18.62 5.38
C SER A 634 -32.27 -17.42 5.99
N SER A 635 -31.06 -17.15 5.53
CA SER A 635 -30.33 -15.93 5.79
C SER A 635 -30.60 -15.01 4.61
N ARG A 636 -31.16 -13.84 4.90
CA ARG A 636 -31.25 -12.72 3.97
C ARG A 636 -29.91 -12.58 3.24
N HIS A 637 -29.88 -12.84 1.94
CA HIS A 637 -28.66 -12.67 1.15
C HIS A 637 -28.57 -11.20 0.80
N VAL A 638 -27.51 -10.54 1.29
CA VAL A 638 -27.28 -9.11 1.11
C VAL A 638 -26.00 -8.96 0.29
N LYS A 639 -26.05 -8.09 -0.72
CA LYS A 639 -24.86 -7.64 -1.44
C LYS A 639 -23.95 -6.96 -0.43
N ILE A 640 -22.72 -7.44 -0.30
CA ILE A 640 -21.75 -6.81 0.60
C ILE A 640 -21.34 -5.49 -0.05
N GLU A 641 -21.85 -4.37 0.47
CA GLU A 641 -21.41 -3.03 0.09
C GLU A 641 -20.43 -2.52 1.15
N GLN A 642 -19.22 -2.17 0.73
CA GLN A 642 -18.21 -1.58 1.60
C GLN A 642 -18.59 -0.11 1.86
N ASP A 643 -18.97 0.22 3.10
CA ASP A 643 -19.32 1.58 3.51
C ASP A 643 -18.05 2.40 3.78
N TRP A 644 -17.43 2.93 2.72
CA TRP A 644 -16.19 3.72 2.79
C TRP A 644 -16.23 4.88 3.79
N ARG A 645 -17.36 5.59 3.89
CA ARG A 645 -17.56 6.67 4.87
C ARG A 645 -17.42 6.19 6.30
N ARG A 646 -17.93 4.99 6.59
CA ARG A 646 -17.85 4.41 7.92
C ARG A 646 -16.41 4.05 8.24
N ASP A 647 -15.67 3.51 7.28
CA ASP A 647 -14.26 3.17 7.45
C ASP A 647 -13.40 4.43 7.67
N VAL A 648 -13.63 5.50 6.88
CA VAL A 648 -12.95 6.79 7.07
C VAL A 648 -13.31 7.44 8.41
N HIS A 649 -14.58 7.42 8.80
CA HIS A 649 -15.01 7.93 10.11
C HIS A 649 -14.36 7.13 11.25
N THR A 650 -14.27 5.81 11.10
CA THR A 650 -13.59 4.94 12.06
C THR A 650 -12.09 5.26 12.14
N ALA A 651 -11.43 5.54 11.01
CA ALA A 651 -10.04 5.95 10.98
C ALA A 651 -9.80 7.32 11.63
N ILE A 652 -10.66 8.31 11.35
CA ILE A 652 -10.60 9.64 11.99
C ILE A 652 -10.84 9.53 13.49
N LYS A 653 -11.84 8.74 13.90
CA LYS A 653 -12.11 8.46 15.31
C LYS A 653 -10.90 7.83 15.99
N PHE A 654 -10.31 6.80 15.38
CA PHE A 654 -9.12 6.14 15.91
C PHE A 654 -7.93 7.09 16.02
N ALA A 655 -7.69 7.95 15.00
CA ALA A 655 -6.62 8.94 15.04
C ALA A 655 -6.85 9.97 16.15
N PHE A 656 -8.10 10.43 16.33
CA PHE A 656 -8.45 11.35 17.41
C PHE A 656 -8.23 10.69 18.78
N ASP A 657 -8.72 9.47 18.96
CA ASP A 657 -8.55 8.72 20.20
C ASP A 657 -7.06 8.44 20.48
N PHE A 658 -6.23 8.20 19.46
CA PHE A 658 -4.79 7.99 19.63
C PHE A 658 -4.07 9.20 20.26
N PHE A 659 -4.43 10.42 19.87
CA PHE A 659 -3.77 11.64 20.38
C PHE A 659 -4.43 12.23 21.63
N PHE A 660 -5.74 12.05 21.81
CA PHE A 660 -6.51 12.74 22.84
C PHE A 660 -7.07 11.83 23.93
N SER A 661 -7.08 10.50 23.75
CA SER A 661 -7.39 9.57 24.84
C SER A 661 -6.28 9.64 25.88
N PRO A 662 -6.59 9.64 27.20
CA PRO A 662 -7.88 9.37 27.84
C PRO A 662 -8.76 10.61 28.10
N PHE A 663 -8.33 11.81 27.70
CA PHE A 663 -9.06 13.07 27.98
C PHE A 663 -10.34 13.21 27.17
N LEU A 664 -10.24 13.00 25.86
CA LEU A 664 -11.34 13.12 24.92
C LEU A 664 -11.39 11.83 24.10
N SER A 665 -12.60 11.31 23.91
CA SER A 665 -12.85 10.26 22.93
C SER A 665 -13.86 10.75 21.90
N ALA A 666 -13.67 10.37 20.64
CA ALA A 666 -14.60 10.66 19.57
C ALA A 666 -15.74 9.62 19.56
N VAL A 667 -16.97 10.07 19.29
CA VAL A 667 -18.18 9.21 19.28
C VAL A 667 -18.28 8.39 18.02
#